data_AF-A0A7S1TS05-F1
#
_entry.id   AF-A0A7S1TS05-F1
#
_cell.length_a   1.000
_cell.length_b   1.000
_cell.length_c   1.000
_cell.angle_alpha   90.00
_cell.angle_beta   90.00
_cell.angle_gamma   90.00
#
_symmetry.space_group_name_H-M   'P 1'
#
loop_
_entity.id
_entity.type
_entity.pdbx_description
1 polymer ?
#
loop_
_entity_poly.entity_id
_entity_poly.type
_entity_poly.pdbx_seq_one_letter_code
_entity_poly.pdbx_strand_id
1 'polypeptide(L)'
;MKGGADEGELSATQIEQIEREFQDVVADLVGDANLERFRIEYEKLYRALKKSHDQEKRLVRKCRELNTEIVNNAAKVQTALKLSQEDQARLAALQKDIEKAWKMVDLAHEKEVRARETITQLREEINNLSVLVEKGAGLSVGQEQMVKELTQQRDELARQNEEQTAQLRTLDTQLHALAQNRDDLDAEVEEKTDRISSLEEDLAHREGELQREHRRRERMDKELREVRQKLDKKTVEEIKQKDELGKSREQVAQLDGQLNEARVTMEKHLREFDSLCLRTQKLTDDLEDQVQKNKDQQLEISELSKDKKEKHNEINRITTEKSQLERRAARERREVERYKDLLEQSKTPLLMAQNEIQTLNKELDMFRRKEEAIKKEMEGVERDRNLQIKSTQRAEQRTKETEDVLREQERVSHSLEAEMNNYRVEIGKLRKIIYQLEKEREKYGTEASEQRNLYQNTLEEVKLRNMRIAEQQKKLTEWEGKLKQQQQLYESVRSDRNLYSKNLIEAQDEIAEMKRKFKIMTHQVEQLQEEITAKDNALVKQHFDLQRIEKGKEREKHESDRTRRLLRANDEIIQKQDSEIRNLAAMIRRLDDEASVQKKEYDQVVNERDILGTQLIRRNDELALVYEKVKIQTATLEQGKTQYNARMQDVRLLRLKCKDLTRELNLARSGSDQTDDMKREVIVLQKELLQEKTKVKALSEELENPLNVHRWRKLEGSDPATYEMIQKIQTLQKRLISKTEECVERDLLIAEKEKLYLELKNILARQPGPEVAEQLSIYQGTLRDKTRQMKAMASELNMYKAQVNEHRYEIERLTRELQEVKRRYYEHRRRQQLAQDAEDQPLPGRAQARSQLAAAQGSSTRFTGGGFAIK
;
A
#
# COMPACT_ATOMS: atom_id res chain seq x y z
N MET A 1 15.36 -10.49 -42.34
CA MET A 1 16.46 -11.41 -42.67
C MET A 1 16.21 -12.72 -41.93
N LYS A 2 16.53 -13.88 -42.53
CA LYS A 2 16.58 -15.19 -41.87
C LYS A 2 17.95 -15.82 -42.18
N GLY A 3 18.55 -16.51 -41.20
CA GLY A 3 19.87 -17.15 -41.32
C GLY A 3 20.95 -16.44 -40.48
N GLY A 4 21.83 -17.23 -39.86
CA GLY A 4 23.01 -16.75 -39.12
C GLY A 4 22.83 -16.52 -37.61
N ALA A 5 22.39 -17.53 -36.85
CA ALA A 5 22.35 -17.48 -35.37
C ALA A 5 22.38 -18.85 -34.64
N ASP A 6 22.64 -19.97 -35.33
CA ASP A 6 22.31 -21.33 -34.83
C ASP A 6 23.50 -22.31 -34.86
N GLU A 7 24.73 -21.82 -35.11
CA GLU A 7 25.96 -22.63 -35.20
C GLU A 7 26.83 -22.56 -33.93
N GLY A 8 26.21 -22.29 -32.77
CA GLY A 8 26.92 -22.06 -31.50
C GLY A 8 26.29 -22.67 -30.23
N GLU A 9 24.98 -23.00 -30.21
CA GLU A 9 24.38 -23.61 -29.01
C GLU A 9 24.88 -25.06 -28.84
N LEU A 10 25.75 -25.29 -27.84
CA LEU A 10 26.02 -26.62 -27.32
C LEU A 10 24.70 -27.26 -26.86
N SER A 11 24.29 -28.33 -27.54
CA SER A 11 22.99 -28.96 -27.31
C SER A 11 22.90 -29.54 -25.90
N ALA A 12 21.68 -29.59 -25.35
CA ALA A 12 21.47 -30.07 -23.99
C ALA A 12 22.02 -31.49 -23.76
N THR A 13 21.90 -32.36 -24.77
CA THR A 13 22.46 -33.72 -24.78
C THR A 13 23.99 -33.76 -24.75
N GLN A 14 24.68 -32.85 -25.45
CA GLN A 14 26.14 -32.75 -25.39
C GLN A 14 26.63 -32.31 -24.01
N ILE A 15 25.90 -31.43 -23.32
CA ILE A 15 26.29 -30.98 -21.97
C ILE A 15 25.89 -31.99 -20.88
N GLU A 16 24.81 -32.75 -21.05
CA GLU A 16 24.55 -33.93 -20.22
C GLU A 16 25.62 -35.03 -20.42
N GLN A 17 26.17 -35.18 -21.63
CA GLN A 17 27.29 -36.08 -21.88
C GLN A 17 28.57 -35.57 -21.19
N ILE A 18 28.94 -34.30 -21.35
CA ILE A 18 30.10 -33.69 -20.66
C ILE A 18 29.94 -33.74 -19.12
N GLU A 19 28.71 -33.63 -18.59
CA GLU A 19 28.47 -33.78 -17.14
C GLU A 19 28.65 -35.22 -16.64
N ARG A 20 28.44 -36.25 -17.48
CA ARG A 20 28.76 -37.65 -17.16
C ARG A 20 30.26 -37.92 -17.28
N GLU A 21 30.87 -37.56 -18.42
CA GLU A 21 32.32 -37.71 -18.64
C GLU A 21 33.14 -36.99 -17.55
N PHE A 22 32.67 -35.83 -17.07
CA PHE A 22 33.24 -35.15 -15.91
C PHE A 22 33.10 -35.94 -14.60
N GLN A 23 31.94 -36.55 -14.34
CA GLN A 23 31.73 -37.37 -13.13
C GLN A 23 32.58 -38.64 -13.14
N ASP A 24 32.68 -39.30 -14.29
CA ASP A 24 33.51 -40.50 -14.49
C ASP A 24 35.00 -40.16 -14.28
N VAL A 25 35.51 -39.09 -14.92
CA VAL A 25 36.90 -38.63 -14.73
C VAL A 25 37.17 -38.17 -13.30
N VAL A 26 36.22 -37.53 -12.62
CA VAL A 26 36.38 -37.16 -11.20
C VAL A 26 36.39 -38.41 -10.31
N ALA A 27 35.61 -39.45 -10.62
CA ALA A 27 35.62 -40.71 -9.88
C ALA A 27 36.97 -41.44 -10.02
N ASP A 28 37.51 -41.55 -11.23
CA ASP A 28 38.83 -42.15 -11.50
C ASP A 28 39.99 -41.38 -10.82
N LEU A 29 39.83 -40.07 -10.61
CA LEU A 29 40.81 -39.24 -9.90
C LEU A 29 40.71 -39.35 -8.36
N VAL A 30 39.63 -39.91 -7.80
CA VAL A 30 39.44 -40.07 -6.34
C VAL A 30 40.14 -41.35 -5.86
N GLY A 31 41.47 -41.24 -5.71
CA GLY A 31 42.29 -42.32 -5.14
C GLY A 31 43.79 -42.02 -5.12
N ASP A 32 44.32 -41.31 -6.11
CA ASP A 32 45.74 -40.96 -6.19
C ASP A 32 46.02 -39.56 -5.61
N ALA A 33 46.72 -39.52 -4.48
CA ALA A 33 47.10 -38.29 -3.79
C ALA A 33 47.96 -37.34 -4.64
N ASN A 34 48.63 -37.83 -5.69
CA ASN A 34 49.40 -36.99 -6.61
C ASN A 34 48.50 -36.21 -7.59
N LEU A 35 47.30 -36.72 -7.87
CA LEU A 35 46.39 -36.19 -8.88
C LEU A 35 45.28 -35.28 -8.32
N GLU A 36 45.09 -35.22 -7.00
CA GLU A 36 44.10 -34.34 -6.35
C GLU A 36 44.25 -32.87 -6.76
N ARG A 37 45.49 -32.41 -7.01
CA ARG A 37 45.75 -31.05 -7.50
C ARG A 37 45.23 -30.81 -8.91
N PHE A 38 45.28 -31.83 -9.78
CA PHE A 38 44.69 -31.79 -11.12
C PHE A 38 43.16 -31.85 -11.04
N ARG A 39 42.61 -32.73 -10.18
CA ARG A 39 41.16 -32.83 -9.92
C ARG A 39 40.58 -31.48 -9.50
N ILE A 40 41.23 -30.75 -8.59
CA ILE A 40 40.78 -29.42 -8.14
C ILE A 40 40.72 -28.38 -9.26
N GLU A 41 41.70 -28.35 -10.19
CA GLU A 41 41.64 -27.45 -11.35
C GLU A 41 40.62 -27.90 -12.41
N TYR A 42 40.44 -29.22 -12.60
CA TYR A 42 39.43 -29.78 -13.48
C TYR A 42 37.99 -29.49 -12.99
N GLU A 43 37.74 -29.62 -11.68
CA GLU A 43 36.48 -29.21 -11.05
C GLU A 43 36.23 -27.69 -11.21
N LYS A 44 37.26 -26.84 -11.11
CA LYS A 44 37.11 -25.39 -11.37
C LYS A 44 36.76 -25.10 -12.83
N LEU A 45 37.42 -25.76 -13.77
CA LEU A 45 37.14 -25.64 -15.21
C LEU A 45 35.70 -26.04 -15.53
N TYR A 46 35.23 -27.18 -15.01
CA TYR A 46 33.86 -27.62 -15.21
C TYR A 46 32.83 -26.65 -14.59
N ARG A 47 33.06 -26.16 -13.36
CA ARG A 47 32.22 -25.14 -12.72
C ARG A 47 32.19 -23.84 -13.52
N ALA A 48 33.30 -23.44 -14.15
CA ALA A 48 33.37 -22.28 -15.03
C ALA A 48 32.56 -22.49 -16.33
N LEU A 49 32.73 -23.65 -16.98
CA LEU A 49 31.98 -24.04 -18.18
C LEU A 49 30.46 -24.06 -17.92
N LYS A 50 30.02 -24.73 -16.86
CA LYS A 50 28.60 -24.83 -16.46
C LYS A 50 28.01 -23.44 -16.14
N LYS A 51 28.76 -22.59 -15.44
CA LYS A 51 28.37 -21.19 -15.18
C LYS A 51 28.28 -20.35 -16.46
N SER A 52 29.19 -20.55 -17.42
CA SER A 52 29.17 -19.86 -18.71
C SER A 52 27.92 -20.25 -19.50
N HIS A 53 27.60 -21.55 -19.57
CA HIS A 53 26.42 -22.04 -20.27
C HIS A 53 25.09 -21.63 -19.59
N ASP A 54 25.04 -21.57 -18.25
CA ASP A 54 23.88 -21.03 -17.53
C ASP A 54 23.70 -19.51 -17.73
N GLN A 55 24.78 -18.77 -18.03
CA GLN A 55 24.71 -17.37 -18.43
C GLN A 55 24.28 -17.22 -19.89
N GLU A 56 24.81 -18.03 -20.79
CA GLU A 56 24.42 -18.13 -22.20
C GLU A 56 22.92 -18.46 -22.35
N LYS A 57 22.41 -19.50 -21.68
CA LYS A 57 20.98 -19.84 -21.65
C LYS A 57 20.09 -18.67 -21.20
N ARG A 58 20.55 -17.84 -20.26
CA ARG A 58 19.84 -16.63 -19.81
C ARG A 58 19.89 -15.52 -20.86
N LEU A 59 21.04 -15.31 -21.50
CA LEU A 59 21.20 -14.35 -22.59
C LEU A 59 20.36 -14.74 -23.81
N VAL A 60 20.36 -16.01 -24.21
CA VAL A 60 19.53 -16.55 -25.28
C VAL A 60 18.04 -16.36 -24.99
N ARG A 61 17.56 -16.70 -23.78
CA ARG A 61 16.18 -16.41 -23.36
C ARG A 61 15.86 -14.93 -23.46
N LYS A 62 16.72 -14.07 -22.92
CA LYS A 62 16.53 -12.61 -22.98
C LYS A 62 16.58 -12.04 -24.40
N CYS A 63 17.37 -12.63 -25.31
CA CYS A 63 17.36 -12.26 -26.72
C CYS A 63 16.07 -12.71 -27.42
N ARG A 64 15.54 -13.91 -27.09
CA ARG A 64 14.25 -14.39 -27.59
C ARG A 64 13.09 -13.53 -27.06
N GLU A 65 13.12 -13.13 -25.79
CA GLU A 65 12.18 -12.17 -25.16
C GLU A 65 12.24 -10.79 -25.81
N LEU A 66 13.44 -10.17 -25.91
CA LEU A 66 13.62 -8.87 -26.55
C LEU A 66 13.20 -8.91 -28.03
N ASN A 67 13.44 -10.02 -28.74
CA ASN A 67 13.00 -10.17 -30.12
C ASN A 67 11.47 -10.25 -30.25
N THR A 68 10.76 -10.93 -29.32
CA THR A 68 9.29 -10.90 -29.33
C THR A 68 8.75 -9.52 -28.93
N GLU A 69 9.39 -8.80 -28.02
CA GLU A 69 9.06 -7.40 -27.73
C GLU A 69 9.27 -6.48 -28.94
N ILE A 70 10.38 -6.63 -29.67
CA ILE A 70 10.67 -5.89 -30.91
C ILE A 70 9.61 -6.19 -31.97
N VAL A 71 9.25 -7.45 -32.20
CA VAL A 71 8.19 -7.83 -33.16
C VAL A 71 6.83 -7.27 -32.73
N ASN A 72 6.47 -7.37 -31.45
CA ASN A 72 5.22 -6.83 -30.93
C ASN A 72 5.17 -5.29 -31.03
N ASN A 73 6.27 -4.59 -30.78
CA ASN A 73 6.33 -3.14 -30.91
C ASN A 73 6.38 -2.70 -32.39
N ALA A 74 7.02 -3.47 -33.29
CA ALA A 74 6.92 -3.23 -34.74
C ALA A 74 5.48 -3.39 -35.25
N ALA A 75 4.72 -4.37 -34.74
CA ALA A 75 3.30 -4.52 -35.06
C ALA A 75 2.47 -3.33 -34.56
N LYS A 76 2.71 -2.84 -33.33
CA LYS A 76 2.07 -1.61 -32.80
C LYS A 76 2.42 -0.36 -33.61
N VAL A 77 3.66 -0.24 -34.07
CA VAL A 77 4.10 0.87 -34.93
C VAL A 77 3.43 0.78 -36.30
N GLN A 78 3.27 -0.41 -36.88
CA GLN A 78 2.51 -0.57 -38.13
C GLN A 78 1.02 -0.25 -37.98
N THR A 79 0.36 -0.61 -36.88
CA THR A 79 -1.04 -0.23 -36.67
C THR A 79 -1.20 1.28 -36.40
N ALA A 80 -0.29 1.89 -35.64
CA ALA A 80 -0.24 3.34 -35.46
C ALA A 80 0.01 4.09 -36.79
N LEU A 81 0.89 3.59 -37.65
CA LEU A 81 1.12 4.15 -38.98
C LEU A 81 -0.11 4.02 -39.89
N LYS A 82 -0.85 2.90 -39.84
CA LYS A 82 -2.11 2.75 -40.58
C LYS A 82 -3.17 3.73 -40.11
N LEU A 83 -3.38 3.86 -38.79
CA LEU A 83 -4.32 4.84 -38.23
C LEU A 83 -3.93 6.27 -38.64
N SER A 84 -2.64 6.61 -38.58
CA SER A 84 -2.13 7.90 -39.06
C SER A 84 -2.38 8.13 -40.55
N GLN A 85 -2.28 7.09 -41.40
CA GLN A 85 -2.59 7.18 -42.84
C GLN A 85 -4.10 7.33 -43.09
N GLU A 86 -4.94 6.62 -42.34
CA GLU A 86 -6.40 6.74 -42.41
C GLU A 86 -6.88 8.12 -41.96
N ASP A 87 -6.34 8.66 -40.87
CA ASP A 87 -6.65 10.01 -40.39
C ASP A 87 -6.09 11.10 -41.31
N GLN A 88 -4.92 10.90 -41.92
CA GLN A 88 -4.39 11.84 -42.92
C GLN A 88 -5.22 11.81 -44.22
N ALA A 89 -5.80 10.66 -44.60
CA ALA A 89 -6.77 10.57 -45.70
C ALA A 89 -8.11 11.25 -45.35
N ARG A 90 -8.60 11.12 -44.10
CA ARG A 90 -9.77 11.86 -43.61
C ARG A 90 -9.54 13.37 -43.59
N LEU A 91 -8.36 13.82 -43.14
CA LEU A 91 -7.97 15.23 -43.17
C LEU A 91 -7.92 15.77 -44.60
N ALA A 92 -7.36 15.03 -45.55
CA ALA A 92 -7.36 15.42 -46.96
C ALA A 92 -8.79 15.50 -47.56
N ALA A 93 -9.70 14.61 -47.16
CA ALA A 93 -11.11 14.69 -47.56
C ALA A 93 -11.79 15.94 -46.97
N LEU A 94 -11.62 16.20 -45.67
CA LEU A 94 -12.17 17.38 -44.99
C LEU A 94 -11.59 18.69 -45.56
N GLN A 95 -10.29 18.75 -45.87
CA GLN A 95 -9.67 19.89 -46.55
C GLN A 95 -10.30 20.12 -47.93
N LYS A 96 -10.54 19.06 -48.70
CA LYS A 96 -11.21 19.14 -50.02
C LYS A 96 -12.66 19.60 -49.91
N ASP A 97 -13.36 19.27 -48.84
CA ASP A 97 -14.74 19.73 -48.60
C ASP A 97 -14.78 21.18 -48.08
N ILE A 98 -13.79 21.60 -47.30
CA ILE A 98 -13.56 23.02 -46.96
C ILE A 98 -13.26 23.82 -48.23
N GLU A 99 -12.40 23.34 -49.13
CA GLU A 99 -12.16 24.00 -50.43
C GLU A 99 -13.43 24.15 -51.28
N LYS A 100 -14.33 23.17 -51.27
CA LYS A 100 -15.65 23.29 -51.95
C LYS A 100 -16.49 24.36 -51.29
N ALA A 101 -16.55 24.39 -49.96
CA ALA A 101 -17.32 25.38 -49.21
C ALA A 101 -16.82 26.81 -49.51
N TRP A 102 -15.50 27.03 -49.47
CA TRP A 102 -14.87 28.29 -49.88
C TRP A 102 -15.23 28.66 -51.31
N LYS A 103 -15.05 27.76 -52.28
CA LYS A 103 -15.42 28.01 -53.69
C LYS A 103 -16.92 28.30 -53.89
N MET A 104 -17.81 27.79 -53.03
CA MET A 104 -19.22 28.18 -53.06
C MET A 104 -19.49 29.55 -52.43
N VAL A 105 -18.72 29.96 -51.42
CA VAL A 105 -18.76 31.32 -50.85
C VAL A 105 -18.21 32.33 -51.86
N ASP A 106 -17.06 32.06 -52.47
CA ASP A 106 -16.46 32.90 -53.52
C ASP A 106 -17.43 33.09 -54.69
N LEU A 107 -18.06 32.00 -55.15
CA LEU A 107 -19.02 32.02 -56.27
C LEU A 107 -20.39 32.60 -55.89
N ALA A 108 -20.73 32.66 -54.59
CA ALA A 108 -21.87 33.44 -54.10
C ALA A 108 -21.52 34.95 -54.04
N HIS A 109 -20.32 35.31 -53.60
CA HIS A 109 -19.87 36.68 -53.53
C HIS A 109 -19.63 37.29 -54.94
N GLU A 110 -19.12 36.53 -55.91
CA GLU A 110 -19.11 36.97 -57.32
C GLU A 110 -20.51 37.29 -57.85
N LYS A 111 -21.52 36.50 -57.48
CA LYS A 111 -22.92 36.76 -57.86
C LYS A 111 -23.46 38.00 -57.16
N GLU A 112 -23.13 38.19 -55.89
CA GLU A 112 -23.48 39.37 -55.12
C GLU A 112 -22.87 40.65 -55.70
N VAL A 113 -21.59 40.61 -56.09
CA VAL A 113 -20.91 41.74 -56.74
C VAL A 113 -21.56 42.06 -58.09
N ARG A 114 -21.81 41.07 -58.96
CA ARG A 114 -22.51 41.28 -60.23
C ARG A 114 -23.95 41.78 -60.06
N ALA A 115 -24.64 41.37 -58.99
CA ALA A 115 -25.96 41.89 -58.63
C ALA A 115 -25.88 43.35 -58.16
N ARG A 116 -24.87 43.73 -57.37
CA ARG A 116 -24.62 45.12 -56.98
C ARG A 116 -24.27 45.99 -58.19
N GLU A 117 -23.43 45.51 -59.10
CA GLU A 117 -23.05 46.19 -60.36
C GLU A 117 -24.27 46.46 -61.26
N THR A 118 -25.12 45.45 -61.47
CA THR A 118 -26.37 45.62 -62.24
C THR A 118 -27.38 46.53 -61.54
N ILE A 119 -27.50 46.47 -60.21
CA ILE A 119 -28.32 47.44 -59.45
C ILE A 119 -27.78 48.87 -59.59
N THR A 120 -26.47 49.09 -59.63
CA THR A 120 -25.90 50.43 -59.90
C THR A 120 -26.15 50.89 -61.33
N GLN A 121 -25.98 50.03 -62.34
CA GLN A 121 -26.27 50.36 -63.74
C GLN A 121 -27.74 50.73 -63.94
N LEU A 122 -28.68 49.93 -63.40
CA LEU A 122 -30.11 50.22 -63.46
C LEU A 122 -30.47 51.53 -62.73
N ARG A 123 -29.77 51.89 -61.65
CA ARG A 123 -29.94 53.19 -60.98
C ARG A 123 -29.43 54.36 -61.81
N GLU A 124 -28.34 54.20 -62.55
CA GLU A 124 -27.85 55.20 -63.50
C GLU A 124 -28.80 55.35 -64.71
N GLU A 125 -29.32 54.25 -65.24
CA GLU A 125 -30.33 54.26 -66.30
C GLU A 125 -31.64 54.93 -65.86
N ILE A 126 -32.14 54.64 -64.64
CA ILE A 126 -33.31 55.33 -64.07
C ILE A 126 -33.05 56.84 -63.93
N ASN A 127 -31.85 57.25 -63.49
CA ASN A 127 -31.48 58.68 -63.42
C ASN A 127 -31.45 59.33 -64.81
N ASN A 128 -30.83 58.67 -65.80
CA ASN A 128 -30.72 59.17 -67.17
C ASN A 128 -32.11 59.27 -67.85
N LEU A 129 -33.00 58.30 -67.60
CA LEU A 129 -34.39 58.34 -68.08
C LEU A 129 -35.22 59.41 -67.37
N SER A 130 -35.02 59.65 -66.08
CA SER A 130 -35.66 60.75 -65.34
C SER A 130 -35.28 62.11 -65.96
N VAL A 131 -34.00 62.31 -66.29
CA VAL A 131 -33.49 63.52 -66.95
C VAL A 131 -34.04 63.70 -68.39
N LEU A 132 -34.38 62.62 -69.09
CA LEU A 132 -35.09 62.70 -70.38
C LEU A 132 -36.56 63.10 -70.20
N VAL A 133 -37.26 62.53 -69.21
CA VAL A 133 -38.68 62.80 -68.94
C VAL A 133 -38.91 64.25 -68.49
N GLU A 134 -37.94 64.89 -67.82
CA GLU A 134 -38.00 66.32 -67.51
C GLU A 134 -37.88 67.26 -68.74
N LYS A 135 -37.60 66.75 -69.96
CA LYS A 135 -37.34 67.59 -71.14
C LYS A 135 -37.94 67.07 -72.45
N GLY A 136 -39.23 67.36 -72.69
CA GLY A 136 -39.69 67.53 -74.07
C GLY A 136 -41.21 67.46 -74.32
N ALA A 137 -41.82 68.62 -74.60
CA ALA A 137 -43.08 68.71 -75.33
C ALA A 137 -43.06 69.97 -76.23
N GLY A 138 -43.35 69.82 -77.52
CA GLY A 138 -43.35 70.94 -78.47
C GLY A 138 -43.23 70.53 -79.94
N LEU A 139 -44.36 70.39 -80.64
CA LEU A 139 -44.46 70.20 -82.09
C LEU A 139 -44.56 71.55 -82.82
N SER A 140 -44.24 71.58 -84.13
CA SER A 140 -45.12 72.07 -85.24
C SER A 140 -44.28 72.36 -86.51
N VAL A 141 -44.26 71.46 -87.52
CA VAL A 141 -45.05 71.49 -88.79
C VAL A 141 -44.58 72.50 -89.86
N GLY A 142 -44.27 71.97 -91.05
CA GLY A 142 -44.15 72.71 -92.32
C GLY A 142 -43.16 72.10 -93.34
N GLN A 143 -43.57 71.44 -94.45
CA GLN A 143 -44.90 70.94 -94.82
C GLN A 143 -44.85 69.85 -95.92
N GLU A 144 -45.87 68.98 -95.93
CA GLU A 144 -46.45 68.21 -97.05
C GLU A 144 -45.65 67.21 -97.91
N GLN A 145 -44.38 67.38 -98.28
CA GLN A 145 -43.66 66.27 -98.97
C GLN A 145 -43.16 65.22 -97.96
N MET A 146 -42.57 65.70 -96.87
CA MET A 146 -42.25 64.89 -95.68
C MET A 146 -43.49 64.15 -95.13
N VAL A 147 -44.71 64.64 -95.38
CA VAL A 147 -45.96 64.06 -94.83
C VAL A 147 -46.24 62.65 -95.33
N LYS A 148 -45.81 62.24 -96.53
CA LYS A 148 -46.02 60.84 -96.98
C LYS A 148 -45.11 59.85 -96.25
N GLU A 149 -43.83 60.17 -96.15
CA GLU A 149 -42.88 59.39 -95.36
C GLU A 149 -43.27 59.43 -93.87
N LEU A 150 -43.70 60.59 -93.36
CA LEU A 150 -44.25 60.72 -92.00
C LEU A 150 -45.59 60.01 -91.80
N THR A 151 -46.41 59.72 -92.81
CA THR A 151 -47.57 58.83 -92.60
C THR A 151 -47.14 57.38 -92.42
N GLN A 152 -46.15 56.90 -93.17
CA GLN A 152 -45.60 55.55 -92.97
C GLN A 152 -44.82 55.45 -91.66
N GLN A 153 -43.99 56.46 -91.35
CA GLN A 153 -43.31 56.55 -90.05
C GLN A 153 -44.31 56.77 -88.91
N ARG A 154 -45.41 57.52 -89.07
CA ARG A 154 -46.48 57.62 -88.07
C ARG A 154 -47.11 56.26 -87.83
N ASP A 155 -47.46 55.51 -88.87
CA ASP A 155 -48.16 54.24 -88.69
C ASP A 155 -47.26 53.17 -88.07
N GLU A 156 -45.97 53.17 -88.43
CA GLU A 156 -44.97 52.32 -87.76
C GLU A 156 -44.62 52.82 -86.35
N LEU A 157 -44.53 54.14 -86.09
CA LEU A 157 -44.34 54.72 -84.74
C LEU A 157 -45.60 54.61 -83.87
N ALA A 158 -46.78 54.50 -84.46
CA ALA A 158 -48.05 54.25 -83.77
C ALA A 158 -48.14 52.78 -83.39
N ARG A 159 -47.80 51.86 -84.30
CA ARG A 159 -47.64 50.44 -83.99
C ARG A 159 -46.57 50.22 -82.91
N GLN A 160 -45.43 50.88 -83.02
CA GLN A 160 -44.38 50.87 -82.00
C GLN A 160 -44.83 51.54 -80.69
N ASN A 161 -45.68 52.59 -80.72
CA ASN A 161 -46.27 53.16 -79.50
C ASN A 161 -47.28 52.21 -78.86
N GLU A 162 -48.12 51.50 -79.63
CA GLU A 162 -49.06 50.52 -79.09
C GLU A 162 -48.31 49.31 -78.52
N GLU A 163 -47.26 48.83 -79.20
CA GLU A 163 -46.35 47.79 -78.72
C GLU A 163 -45.58 48.24 -77.46
N GLN A 164 -45.04 49.46 -77.43
CA GLN A 164 -44.38 50.03 -76.24
C GLN A 164 -45.37 50.32 -75.11
N THR A 165 -46.61 50.73 -75.39
CA THR A 165 -47.64 50.96 -74.37
C THR A 165 -48.15 49.62 -73.80
N ALA A 166 -48.24 48.58 -74.62
CA ALA A 166 -48.50 47.22 -74.17
C ALA A 166 -47.33 46.68 -73.33
N GLN A 167 -46.08 46.88 -73.77
CA GLN A 167 -44.88 46.52 -73.01
C GLN A 167 -44.80 47.27 -71.68
N LEU A 168 -45.05 48.58 -71.66
CA LEU A 168 -45.11 49.40 -70.45
C LEU A 168 -46.22 48.91 -69.51
N ARG A 169 -47.41 48.56 -70.01
CA ARG A 169 -48.47 47.95 -69.18
C ARG A 169 -48.04 46.58 -68.62
N THR A 170 -47.33 45.76 -69.40
CA THR A 170 -46.80 44.48 -68.87
C THR A 170 -45.68 44.70 -67.84
N LEU A 171 -44.78 45.67 -68.06
CA LEU A 171 -43.76 46.05 -67.07
C LEU A 171 -44.39 46.64 -65.82
N ASP A 172 -45.44 47.46 -65.94
CA ASP A 172 -46.14 48.06 -64.80
C ASP A 172 -46.87 46.98 -63.98
N THR A 173 -47.55 46.02 -64.62
CA THR A 173 -48.09 44.85 -63.89
C THR A 173 -47.02 43.95 -63.28
N GLN A 174 -45.84 43.82 -63.92
CA GLN A 174 -44.70 43.11 -63.36
C GLN A 174 -44.07 43.87 -62.18
N LEU A 175 -43.99 45.21 -62.24
CA LEU A 175 -43.51 46.05 -61.16
C LEU A 175 -44.46 46.04 -59.96
N HIS A 176 -45.78 46.07 -60.20
CA HIS A 176 -46.78 45.88 -59.14
C HIS A 176 -46.68 44.48 -58.52
N ALA A 177 -46.53 43.42 -59.32
CA ALA A 177 -46.35 42.06 -58.82
C ALA A 177 -45.03 41.87 -58.06
N LEU A 178 -43.94 42.52 -58.51
CA LEU A 178 -42.64 42.52 -57.83
C LEU A 178 -42.64 43.38 -56.55
N ALA A 179 -43.42 44.46 -56.52
CA ALA A 179 -43.62 45.26 -55.31
C ALA A 179 -44.42 44.47 -54.28
N GLN A 180 -45.56 43.87 -54.67
CA GLN A 180 -46.32 42.98 -53.79
C GLN A 180 -45.46 41.82 -53.28
N ASN A 181 -44.75 41.12 -54.17
CA ASN A 181 -43.84 40.03 -53.77
C ASN A 181 -42.65 40.52 -52.92
N ARG A 182 -42.26 41.82 -52.97
CA ARG A 182 -41.29 42.39 -52.03
C ARG A 182 -41.94 42.65 -50.68
N ASP A 183 -43.11 43.27 -50.64
CA ASP A 183 -43.84 43.56 -49.39
C ASP A 183 -44.26 42.25 -48.68
N ASP A 184 -44.63 41.21 -49.42
CA ASP A 184 -44.88 39.85 -48.90
C ASP A 184 -43.59 39.22 -48.32
N LEU A 185 -42.44 39.40 -48.99
CA LEU A 185 -41.14 38.91 -48.49
C LEU A 185 -40.62 39.72 -47.29
N ASP A 186 -40.83 41.03 -47.28
CA ASP A 186 -40.49 41.92 -46.16
C ASP A 186 -41.33 41.54 -44.93
N ALA A 187 -42.63 41.25 -45.11
CA ALA A 187 -43.50 40.72 -44.04
C ALA A 187 -43.10 39.31 -43.59
N GLU A 188 -42.72 38.41 -44.52
CA GLU A 188 -42.21 37.07 -44.16
C GLU A 188 -40.86 37.15 -43.41
N VAL A 189 -40.05 38.18 -43.67
CA VAL A 189 -38.83 38.50 -42.92
C VAL A 189 -39.16 39.04 -41.54
N GLU A 190 -40.12 39.96 -41.41
CA GLU A 190 -40.59 40.47 -40.11
C GLU A 190 -41.12 39.32 -39.22
N GLU A 191 -42.01 38.46 -39.74
CA GLU A 191 -42.50 37.27 -39.02
C GLU A 191 -41.35 36.36 -38.59
N LYS A 192 -40.35 36.14 -39.46
CA LYS A 192 -39.16 35.34 -39.11
C LYS A 192 -38.29 36.01 -38.05
N THR A 193 -38.15 37.33 -38.05
CA THR A 193 -37.40 38.03 -37.00
C THR A 193 -38.11 38.03 -35.65
N ASP A 194 -39.44 38.18 -35.62
CA ASP A 194 -40.24 38.00 -34.40
C ASP A 194 -40.23 36.53 -33.93
N ARG A 195 -40.17 35.58 -34.87
CA ARG A 195 -40.00 34.17 -34.51
C ARG A 195 -38.61 33.89 -33.94
N ILE A 196 -37.56 34.51 -34.46
CA ILE A 196 -36.20 34.40 -33.91
C ILE A 196 -36.14 35.02 -32.52
N SER A 197 -36.64 36.24 -32.31
CA SER A 197 -36.59 36.90 -30.99
C SER A 197 -37.38 36.11 -29.94
N SER A 198 -38.57 35.59 -30.26
CA SER A 198 -39.32 34.70 -29.36
C SER A 198 -38.59 33.41 -29.03
N LEU A 199 -37.79 32.86 -29.96
CA LEU A 199 -36.95 31.68 -29.73
C LEU A 199 -35.69 32.01 -28.93
N GLU A 200 -35.13 33.21 -29.05
CA GLU A 200 -34.03 33.69 -28.21
C GLU A 200 -34.48 33.92 -26.77
N GLU A 201 -35.67 34.47 -26.54
CA GLU A 201 -36.29 34.57 -25.20
C GLU A 201 -36.59 33.19 -24.60
N ASP A 202 -37.17 32.26 -25.37
CA ASP A 202 -37.38 30.88 -24.95
C ASP A 202 -36.06 30.18 -24.60
N LEU A 203 -35.00 30.36 -25.42
CA LEU A 203 -33.67 29.80 -25.15
C LEU A 203 -33.07 30.37 -23.86
N ALA A 204 -33.10 31.69 -23.67
CA ALA A 204 -32.63 32.33 -22.44
C ALA A 204 -33.41 31.85 -21.21
N HIS A 205 -34.73 31.62 -21.34
CA HIS A 205 -35.53 31.02 -20.29
C HIS A 205 -35.10 29.59 -19.97
N ARG A 206 -34.89 28.75 -21.00
CA ARG A 206 -34.45 27.35 -20.85
C ARG A 206 -33.04 27.25 -20.28
N GLU A 207 -32.12 28.14 -20.63
CA GLU A 207 -30.80 28.22 -19.99
C GLU A 207 -30.93 28.59 -18.50
N GLY A 208 -31.83 29.52 -18.17
CA GLY A 208 -32.18 29.87 -16.78
C GLY A 208 -32.73 28.68 -15.99
N GLU A 209 -33.63 27.89 -16.58
CA GLU A 209 -34.10 26.63 -15.99
C GLU A 209 -32.98 25.60 -15.84
N LEU A 210 -32.16 25.40 -16.88
CA LEU A 210 -31.05 24.45 -16.89
C LEU A 210 -30.03 24.78 -15.78
N GLN A 211 -29.71 26.05 -15.57
CA GLN A 211 -28.83 26.48 -14.47
C GLN A 211 -29.47 26.27 -13.10
N ARG A 212 -30.79 26.47 -12.95
CA ARG A 212 -31.51 26.21 -11.69
C ARG A 212 -31.53 24.72 -11.36
N GLU A 213 -31.80 23.86 -12.33
CA GLU A 213 -31.74 22.41 -12.17
C GLU A 213 -30.30 21.89 -12.00
N HIS A 214 -29.30 22.51 -12.63
CA HIS A 214 -27.89 22.18 -12.35
C HIS A 214 -27.54 22.45 -10.88
N ARG A 215 -27.86 23.64 -10.36
CA ARG A 215 -27.68 24.01 -8.93
C ARG A 215 -28.59 23.21 -7.98
N ARG A 216 -29.65 22.57 -8.48
CA ARG A 216 -30.46 21.60 -7.72
C ARG A 216 -29.76 20.25 -7.69
N ARG A 217 -29.35 19.73 -8.84
CA ARG A 217 -28.60 18.48 -8.98
C ARG A 217 -27.32 18.50 -8.14
N GLU A 218 -26.52 19.57 -8.19
CA GLU A 218 -25.32 19.71 -7.36
C GLU A 218 -25.57 19.63 -5.83
N ARG A 219 -26.75 20.06 -5.36
CA ARG A 219 -27.16 19.92 -3.95
C ARG A 219 -27.56 18.48 -3.66
N MET A 220 -28.43 17.89 -4.49
CA MET A 220 -28.81 16.48 -4.37
C MET A 220 -27.58 15.55 -4.47
N ASP A 221 -26.59 15.86 -5.32
CA ASP A 221 -25.33 15.12 -5.48
C ASP A 221 -24.42 15.27 -4.25
N LYS A 222 -24.49 16.37 -3.49
CA LYS A 222 -23.78 16.53 -2.21
C LYS A 222 -24.51 15.75 -1.11
N GLU A 223 -25.83 15.89 -1.00
CA GLU A 223 -26.67 15.16 -0.06
C GLU A 223 -26.56 13.64 -0.27
N LEU A 224 -26.59 13.16 -1.51
CA LEU A 224 -26.37 11.74 -1.86
C LEU A 224 -24.97 11.25 -1.51
N ARG A 225 -23.92 12.07 -1.67
CA ARG A 225 -22.55 11.72 -1.23
C ARG A 225 -22.45 11.65 0.29
N GLU A 226 -23.08 12.56 1.02
CA GLU A 226 -23.15 12.48 2.48
C GLU A 226 -23.95 11.25 2.95
N VAL A 227 -25.07 10.94 2.30
CA VAL A 227 -25.89 9.76 2.62
C VAL A 227 -25.15 8.46 2.29
N ARG A 228 -24.43 8.39 1.16
CA ARG A 228 -23.52 7.27 0.86
C ARG A 228 -22.45 7.13 1.95
N GLN A 229 -21.70 8.18 2.28
CA GLN A 229 -20.69 8.12 3.35
C GLN A 229 -21.26 7.75 4.74
N LYS A 230 -22.52 8.10 5.04
CA LYS A 230 -23.22 7.69 6.27
C LYS A 230 -23.63 6.21 6.20
N LEU A 231 -24.03 5.72 5.02
CA LEU A 231 -24.32 4.31 4.76
C LEU A 231 -23.05 3.45 4.81
N ASP A 232 -21.96 3.87 4.17
CA ASP A 232 -20.69 3.13 4.13
C ASP A 232 -20.05 2.97 5.52
N LYS A 233 -20.18 4.00 6.37
CA LYS A 233 -19.82 3.89 7.80
C LYS A 233 -20.68 2.85 8.51
N LYS A 234 -22.00 2.87 8.27
CA LYS A 234 -22.92 1.89 8.86
C LYS A 234 -22.75 0.47 8.34
N THR A 235 -22.38 0.25 7.07
CA THR A 235 -22.09 -1.10 6.57
C THR A 235 -20.78 -1.63 7.14
N VAL A 236 -19.76 -0.79 7.34
CA VAL A 236 -18.54 -1.16 8.07
C VAL A 236 -18.81 -1.46 9.56
N GLU A 237 -19.71 -0.71 10.21
CA GLU A 237 -20.18 -1.01 11.57
C GLU A 237 -20.99 -2.33 11.61
N GLU A 238 -21.88 -2.56 10.65
CA GLU A 238 -22.69 -3.78 10.53
C GLU A 238 -21.84 -5.03 10.24
N ILE A 239 -20.78 -4.90 9.42
CA ILE A 239 -19.81 -5.98 9.18
C ILE A 239 -19.06 -6.32 10.47
N LYS A 240 -18.53 -5.32 11.20
CA LYS A 240 -17.87 -5.56 12.49
C LYS A 240 -18.80 -6.23 13.50
N GLN A 241 -20.04 -5.76 13.61
CA GLN A 241 -21.05 -6.37 14.47
C GLN A 241 -21.37 -7.81 14.02
N LYS A 242 -21.44 -8.10 12.72
CA LYS A 242 -21.61 -9.47 12.21
C LYS A 242 -20.41 -10.38 12.51
N ASP A 243 -19.18 -9.88 12.43
CA ASP A 243 -17.97 -10.63 12.79
C ASP A 243 -17.91 -10.92 14.30
N GLU A 244 -18.30 -9.97 15.14
CA GLU A 244 -18.40 -10.12 16.59
C GLU A 244 -19.52 -11.10 16.98
N LEU A 245 -20.68 -10.99 16.35
CA LEU A 245 -21.84 -11.89 16.54
C LEU A 245 -21.54 -13.30 15.98
N GLY A 246 -20.73 -13.40 14.93
CA GLY A 246 -20.16 -14.65 14.41
C GLY A 246 -19.27 -15.35 15.43
N LYS A 247 -18.24 -14.66 15.94
CA LYS A 247 -17.35 -15.18 17.00
C LYS A 247 -18.12 -15.55 18.26
N SER A 248 -19.12 -14.75 18.65
CA SER A 248 -20.00 -15.05 19.77
C SER A 248 -20.85 -16.31 19.52
N ARG A 249 -21.36 -16.52 18.30
CA ARG A 249 -22.05 -17.76 17.92
C ARG A 249 -21.14 -18.98 17.91
N GLU A 250 -19.89 -18.84 17.46
CA GLU A 250 -18.89 -19.92 17.53
C GLU A 250 -18.58 -20.30 18.98
N GLN A 251 -18.42 -19.31 19.87
CA GLN A 251 -18.24 -19.53 21.31
C GLN A 251 -19.46 -20.19 21.95
N VAL A 252 -20.69 -19.74 21.62
CA VAL A 252 -21.93 -20.37 22.08
C VAL A 252 -22.03 -21.81 21.56
N ALA A 253 -21.72 -22.08 20.29
CA ALA A 253 -21.73 -23.44 19.73
C ALA A 253 -20.68 -24.37 20.38
N GLN A 254 -19.50 -23.85 20.75
CA GLN A 254 -18.50 -24.60 21.51
C GLN A 254 -18.97 -24.89 22.94
N LEU A 255 -19.60 -23.92 23.61
CA LEU A 255 -20.15 -24.08 24.95
C LEU A 255 -21.38 -25.02 24.98
N ASP A 256 -22.27 -24.95 23.98
CA ASP A 256 -23.37 -25.90 23.81
C ASP A 256 -22.85 -27.30 23.49
N GLY A 257 -21.78 -27.43 22.70
CA GLY A 257 -21.08 -28.70 22.48
C GLY A 257 -20.57 -29.32 23.79
N GLN A 258 -19.81 -28.55 24.57
CA GLN A 258 -19.31 -28.97 25.89
C GLN A 258 -20.46 -29.27 26.88
N LEU A 259 -21.53 -28.48 26.86
CA LEU A 259 -22.73 -28.72 27.67
C LEU A 259 -23.43 -30.03 27.26
N ASN A 260 -23.47 -30.35 25.96
CA ASN A 260 -24.08 -31.56 25.47
C ASN A 260 -23.21 -32.81 25.75
N GLU A 261 -21.90 -32.71 25.65
CA GLU A 261 -20.96 -33.76 26.11
C GLU A 261 -21.08 -33.99 27.63
N ALA A 262 -21.19 -32.92 28.42
CA ALA A 262 -21.46 -32.99 29.86
C ALA A 262 -22.83 -33.62 30.16
N ARG A 263 -23.86 -33.35 29.35
CA ARG A 263 -25.17 -34.01 29.46
C ARG A 263 -25.10 -35.50 29.10
N VAL A 264 -24.41 -35.89 28.04
CA VAL A 264 -24.27 -37.30 27.62
C VAL A 264 -23.48 -38.11 28.66
N THR A 265 -22.43 -37.53 29.26
CA THR A 265 -21.70 -38.17 30.37
C THR A 265 -22.54 -38.23 31.65
N MET A 266 -23.30 -37.17 31.98
CA MET A 266 -24.24 -37.19 33.11
C MET A 266 -25.36 -38.22 32.91
N GLU A 267 -25.96 -38.33 31.72
CA GLU A 267 -26.93 -39.38 31.39
C GLU A 267 -26.33 -40.78 31.49
N LYS A 268 -25.07 -40.96 31.09
CA LYS A 268 -24.37 -42.24 31.26
C LYS A 268 -24.23 -42.60 32.73
N HIS A 269 -23.82 -41.63 33.57
CA HIS A 269 -23.71 -41.85 35.02
C HIS A 269 -25.07 -42.03 35.71
N LEU A 270 -26.13 -41.38 35.23
CA LEU A 270 -27.50 -41.63 35.68
C LEU A 270 -27.97 -43.05 35.29
N ARG A 271 -27.71 -43.51 34.06
CA ARG A 271 -28.00 -44.91 33.66
C ARG A 271 -27.18 -45.93 34.45
N GLU A 272 -25.92 -45.62 34.77
CA GLU A 272 -25.07 -46.44 35.65
C GLU A 272 -25.65 -46.49 37.08
N PHE A 273 -26.06 -45.34 37.63
CA PHE A 273 -26.73 -45.22 38.92
C PHE A 273 -28.07 -45.98 38.96
N ASP A 274 -28.95 -45.78 37.98
CA ASP A 274 -30.23 -46.48 37.84
C ASP A 274 -30.01 -48.00 37.76
N SER A 275 -28.96 -48.46 37.05
CA SER A 275 -28.62 -49.88 36.97
C SER A 275 -28.15 -50.44 38.32
N LEU A 276 -27.46 -49.64 39.14
CA LEU A 276 -27.06 -50.00 40.50
C LEU A 276 -28.26 -49.97 41.46
N CYS A 277 -29.15 -48.99 41.35
CA CYS A 277 -30.41 -48.94 42.10
C CYS A 277 -31.29 -50.14 41.78
N LEU A 278 -31.52 -50.46 40.50
CA LEU A 278 -32.28 -51.65 40.08
C LEU A 278 -31.61 -52.96 40.53
N ARG A 279 -30.27 -53.04 40.55
CA ARG A 279 -29.55 -54.20 41.08
C ARG A 279 -29.66 -54.32 42.60
N THR A 280 -29.64 -53.20 43.31
CA THR A 280 -29.78 -53.16 44.77
C THR A 280 -31.21 -53.47 45.19
N GLN A 281 -32.19 -52.92 44.47
CA GLN A 281 -33.60 -53.24 44.64
C GLN A 281 -33.84 -54.72 44.37
N LYS A 282 -33.36 -55.30 43.26
CA LYS A 282 -33.46 -56.75 43.04
C LYS A 282 -32.86 -57.61 44.15
N LEU A 283 -31.72 -57.21 44.73
CA LEU A 283 -31.14 -57.90 45.89
C LEU A 283 -31.95 -57.70 47.19
N THR A 284 -32.80 -56.69 47.25
CA THR A 284 -33.76 -56.44 48.34
C THR A 284 -35.03 -57.25 48.11
N ASP A 285 -35.58 -57.20 46.89
CA ASP A 285 -36.70 -58.02 46.41
C ASP A 285 -36.38 -59.50 46.62
N ASP A 286 -35.22 -60.00 46.16
CA ASP A 286 -34.75 -61.38 46.35
C ASP A 286 -34.66 -61.77 47.84
N LEU A 287 -34.29 -60.83 48.73
CA LEU A 287 -34.20 -61.07 50.17
C LEU A 287 -35.59 -61.13 50.81
N GLU A 288 -36.49 -60.21 50.44
CA GLU A 288 -37.89 -60.22 50.86
C GLU A 288 -38.60 -61.49 50.35
N ASP A 289 -38.32 -61.93 49.12
CA ASP A 289 -38.85 -63.16 48.53
C ASP A 289 -38.39 -64.41 49.31
N GLN A 290 -37.16 -64.42 49.85
CA GLN A 290 -36.68 -65.50 50.73
C GLN A 290 -37.28 -65.43 52.14
N VAL A 291 -37.46 -64.23 52.71
CA VAL A 291 -38.17 -64.05 53.99
C VAL A 291 -39.63 -64.49 53.87
N GLN A 292 -40.29 -64.10 52.78
CA GLN A 292 -41.67 -64.45 52.50
C GLN A 292 -41.82 -65.95 52.21
N LYS A 293 -40.93 -66.59 51.44
CA LYS A 293 -40.92 -68.06 51.27
C LYS A 293 -40.74 -68.82 52.59
N ASN A 294 -39.89 -68.35 53.51
CA ASN A 294 -39.77 -68.96 54.84
C ASN A 294 -41.07 -68.82 55.66
N LYS A 295 -41.73 -67.67 55.56
CA LYS A 295 -43.00 -67.37 56.24
C LYS A 295 -44.17 -68.16 55.64
N ASP A 296 -44.22 -68.29 54.33
CA ASP A 296 -45.21 -69.08 53.60
C ASP A 296 -45.04 -70.58 53.86
N GLN A 297 -43.81 -71.09 53.96
CA GLN A 297 -43.56 -72.47 54.40
C GLN A 297 -44.02 -72.71 55.85
N GLN A 298 -43.88 -71.73 56.76
CA GLN A 298 -44.44 -71.82 58.12
C GLN A 298 -45.98 -71.79 58.12
N LEU A 299 -46.59 -70.98 57.24
CA LEU A 299 -48.05 -70.93 57.07
C LEU A 299 -48.58 -72.20 56.42
N GLU A 300 -47.93 -72.73 55.38
CA GLU A 300 -48.29 -73.98 54.69
C GLU A 300 -48.21 -75.19 55.65
N ILE A 301 -47.19 -75.26 56.51
CA ILE A 301 -47.11 -76.28 57.58
C ILE A 301 -48.30 -76.15 58.55
N SER A 302 -48.71 -74.93 58.89
CA SER A 302 -49.87 -74.67 59.75
C SER A 302 -51.19 -75.03 59.06
N GLU A 303 -51.38 -74.62 57.81
CA GLU A 303 -52.57 -74.88 57.01
C GLU A 303 -52.71 -76.35 56.63
N LEU A 304 -51.65 -77.05 56.23
CA LEU A 304 -51.69 -78.51 56.02
C LEU A 304 -52.09 -79.26 57.30
N SER A 305 -51.73 -78.76 58.49
CA SER A 305 -52.18 -79.36 59.76
C SER A 305 -53.68 -79.16 60.02
N LYS A 306 -54.25 -78.08 59.48
CA LYS A 306 -55.65 -77.66 59.63
C LYS A 306 -56.54 -78.26 58.54
N ASP A 307 -56.12 -78.20 57.29
CA ASP A 307 -56.78 -78.82 56.14
C ASP A 307 -56.83 -80.35 56.28
N LYS A 308 -55.81 -80.98 56.89
CA LYS A 308 -55.87 -82.42 57.24
C LYS A 308 -56.97 -82.77 58.26
N LYS A 309 -57.43 -81.81 59.09
CA LYS A 309 -58.64 -81.96 59.92
C LYS A 309 -59.92 -81.61 59.15
N GLU A 310 -59.91 -80.55 58.36
CA GLU A 310 -61.10 -80.08 57.64
C GLU A 310 -61.49 -81.03 56.49
N LYS A 311 -60.54 -81.53 55.69
CA LYS A 311 -60.77 -82.59 54.70
C LYS A 311 -61.28 -83.90 55.32
N HIS A 312 -60.86 -84.24 56.54
CA HIS A 312 -61.40 -85.41 57.26
C HIS A 312 -62.89 -85.26 57.59
N ASN A 313 -63.34 -84.05 57.91
CA ASN A 313 -64.75 -83.74 58.12
C ASN A 313 -65.52 -83.63 56.78
N GLU A 314 -64.90 -83.05 55.75
CA GLU A 314 -65.54 -82.77 54.47
C GLU A 314 -65.75 -84.02 53.60
N ILE A 315 -64.87 -85.03 53.72
CA ILE A 315 -65.07 -86.36 53.12
C ILE A 315 -66.38 -87.01 53.61
N ASN A 316 -66.75 -86.78 54.88
CA ASN A 316 -68.00 -87.27 55.46
C ASN A 316 -69.24 -86.48 54.98
N ARG A 317 -69.07 -85.29 54.40
CA ARG A 317 -70.13 -84.48 53.80
C ARG A 317 -70.33 -84.76 52.32
N ILE A 318 -69.25 -84.67 51.53
CA ILE A 318 -69.32 -84.79 50.05
C ILE A 318 -69.85 -86.16 49.61
N THR A 319 -69.60 -87.21 50.39
CA THR A 319 -70.21 -88.54 50.18
C THR A 319 -71.75 -88.54 50.25
N THR A 320 -72.35 -87.62 51.00
CA THR A 320 -73.82 -87.47 51.10
C THR A 320 -74.42 -86.56 50.03
N GLU A 321 -73.69 -85.51 49.60
CA GLU A 321 -74.22 -84.50 48.67
C GLU A 321 -74.02 -84.85 47.19
N LYS A 322 -72.90 -85.51 46.81
CA LYS A 322 -72.65 -85.92 45.41
C LYS A 322 -73.81 -86.73 44.82
N SER A 323 -74.38 -87.62 45.63
CA SER A 323 -75.57 -88.45 45.35
C SER A 323 -76.78 -87.66 44.82
N GLN A 324 -76.91 -86.38 45.21
CA GLN A 324 -78.11 -85.57 44.95
C GLN A 324 -77.98 -84.66 43.71
N LEU A 325 -76.77 -84.22 43.37
CA LEU A 325 -76.56 -83.21 42.31
C LEU A 325 -76.42 -83.82 40.89
N GLU A 326 -75.88 -85.03 40.76
CA GLU A 326 -75.77 -85.72 39.46
C GLU A 326 -77.15 -85.90 38.78
N ARG A 327 -78.23 -85.94 39.56
CA ARG A 327 -79.63 -86.02 39.08
C ARG A 327 -80.22 -84.69 38.57
N ARG A 328 -79.52 -83.56 38.74
CA ARG A 328 -79.98 -82.23 38.26
C ARG A 328 -79.28 -81.83 36.96
N ALA A 329 -77.95 -81.92 36.92
CA ALA A 329 -77.11 -81.45 35.82
C ALA A 329 -77.31 -82.16 34.45
N ALA A 330 -78.13 -83.22 34.41
CA ALA A 330 -78.56 -83.91 33.21
C ALA A 330 -79.75 -83.23 32.46
N ARG A 331 -80.42 -82.24 33.07
CA ARG A 331 -81.60 -81.58 32.48
C ARG A 331 -81.29 -80.31 31.68
N GLU A 332 -80.49 -79.41 32.22
CA GLU A 332 -80.30 -78.05 31.66
C GLU A 332 -79.40 -78.02 30.42
N ARG A 333 -78.53 -79.02 30.23
CA ARG A 333 -77.51 -79.04 29.16
C ARG A 333 -78.05 -79.30 27.74
N ARG A 334 -79.38 -79.23 27.54
CA ARG A 334 -80.07 -79.44 26.25
C ARG A 334 -80.69 -78.19 25.62
N GLU A 335 -80.64 -77.02 26.29
CA GLU A 335 -81.29 -75.80 25.78
C GLU A 335 -80.34 -74.81 25.06
N VAL A 336 -79.03 -75.03 25.10
CA VAL A 336 -78.02 -74.16 24.43
C VAL A 336 -77.82 -74.53 22.94
N GLU A 337 -78.39 -75.65 22.50
CA GLU A 337 -78.38 -76.12 21.12
C GLU A 337 -79.32 -75.26 20.23
N ARG A 338 -78.76 -74.46 19.30
CA ARG A 338 -79.32 -74.28 17.92
C ARG A 338 -78.57 -73.35 16.95
N TYR A 339 -78.00 -72.22 17.38
CA TYR A 339 -78.04 -71.02 16.51
C TYR A 339 -76.77 -70.49 15.81
N LYS A 340 -75.57 -71.12 15.87
CA LYS A 340 -74.37 -70.53 15.22
C LYS A 340 -73.41 -71.42 14.41
N ASP A 341 -73.48 -72.75 14.44
CA ASP A 341 -72.39 -73.57 13.88
C ASP A 341 -72.60 -74.03 12.41
N LEU A 342 -73.83 -74.29 11.96
CA LEU A 342 -74.07 -75.03 10.70
C LEU A 342 -74.47 -74.14 9.50
N LEU A 343 -73.55 -73.30 9.05
CA LEU A 343 -73.42 -73.00 7.61
C LEU A 343 -71.95 -72.81 7.16
N GLU A 344 -71.03 -73.58 7.75
CA GLU A 344 -69.81 -73.95 7.02
C GLU A 344 -70.15 -74.77 5.76
N GLN A 345 -69.23 -74.72 4.80
CA GLN A 345 -69.38 -75.26 3.46
C GLN A 345 -69.25 -76.79 3.43
N SER A 346 -70.31 -77.56 3.14
CA SER A 346 -70.14 -78.87 2.47
C SER A 346 -71.44 -79.50 1.94
N LYS A 347 -71.48 -79.73 0.61
CA LYS A 347 -72.18 -80.82 -0.11
C LYS A 347 -73.72 -81.00 0.01
N THR A 348 -74.33 -80.89 -1.17
CA THR A 348 -75.39 -81.76 -1.75
C THR A 348 -75.61 -83.16 -1.16
N PRO A 349 -76.80 -83.80 -1.36
CA PRO A 349 -78.12 -83.25 -1.73
C PRO A 349 -79.31 -83.96 -1.00
N LEU A 350 -80.53 -83.79 -1.56
CA LEU A 350 -81.63 -84.79 -1.63
C LEU A 350 -82.79 -84.76 -0.60
N LEU A 351 -83.97 -85.09 -1.13
CA LEU A 351 -85.22 -85.56 -0.50
C LEU A 351 -86.06 -84.62 0.42
N MET A 352 -87.16 -84.13 -0.17
CA MET A 352 -88.58 -84.33 0.25
C MET A 352 -89.08 -83.97 1.67
N ALA A 353 -90.40 -83.70 1.69
CA ALA A 353 -91.31 -83.79 2.84
C ALA A 353 -91.12 -82.77 3.98
N GLN A 354 -91.66 -81.55 3.77
CA GLN A 354 -92.57 -80.97 4.76
C GLN A 354 -93.63 -80.01 4.15
N ASN A 355 -94.44 -80.56 3.23
CA ASN A 355 -95.88 -80.31 3.34
C ASN A 355 -96.42 -81.13 4.52
N GLU A 356 -97.64 -80.80 4.98
CA GLU A 356 -98.37 -81.46 6.10
C GLU A 356 -98.11 -80.92 7.53
N ILE A 357 -98.19 -79.59 7.69
CA ILE A 357 -99.05 -79.05 8.76
C ILE A 357 -100.27 -78.38 8.12
N GLN A 358 -101.17 -79.21 7.57
CA GLN A 358 -102.59 -78.87 7.43
C GLN A 358 -103.47 -80.13 7.44
N THR A 359 -103.08 -81.13 8.23
CA THR A 359 -103.87 -82.31 8.61
C THR A 359 -104.98 -81.97 9.63
N LEU A 360 -105.63 -80.81 9.43
CA LEU A 360 -106.88 -80.40 10.07
C LEU A 360 -107.92 -80.14 8.97
N ASN A 361 -108.39 -81.25 8.37
CA ASN A 361 -109.74 -81.44 7.81
C ASN A 361 -109.87 -82.90 7.34
N LYS A 362 -109.80 -83.84 8.30
CA LYS A 362 -110.23 -85.23 8.12
C LYS A 362 -111.59 -85.44 8.77
N GLU A 363 -112.64 -85.07 8.06
CA GLU A 363 -114.00 -85.57 8.30
C GLU A 363 -114.60 -85.96 6.95
N LEU A 364 -115.08 -87.22 6.83
CA LEU A 364 -115.77 -87.81 5.67
C LEU A 364 -114.94 -87.83 4.36
N ASP A 365 -114.54 -88.95 3.76
CA ASP A 365 -114.88 -90.37 3.95
C ASP A 365 -116.37 -90.71 3.76
N MET A 366 -116.80 -90.84 2.49
CA MET A 366 -117.83 -91.79 2.02
C MET A 366 -117.97 -91.76 0.48
N PHE A 367 -117.32 -92.70 -0.22
CA PHE A 367 -117.97 -93.71 -1.10
C PHE A 367 -116.97 -94.41 -2.05
N ARG A 368 -116.91 -95.76 -1.93
CA ARG A 368 -116.80 -96.79 -3.01
C ARG A 368 -115.77 -96.54 -4.13
N ARG A 369 -114.73 -97.37 -4.37
CA ARG A 369 -114.59 -98.84 -4.21
C ARG A 369 -115.75 -99.67 -4.80
N LYS A 370 -115.70 -99.90 -6.11
CA LYS A 370 -115.65 -101.24 -6.80
C LYS A 370 -116.06 -101.10 -8.29
N GLU A 371 -115.26 -101.67 -9.20
CA GLU A 371 -115.65 -102.68 -10.20
C GLU A 371 -114.59 -102.88 -11.31
N GLU A 372 -113.77 -103.92 -11.12
CA GLU A 372 -113.21 -104.75 -12.19
C GLU A 372 -114.33 -105.73 -12.64
N ALA A 373 -114.47 -106.27 -13.87
CA ALA A 373 -113.87 -106.08 -15.20
C ALA A 373 -114.61 -107.00 -16.24
N ILE A 374 -114.06 -107.26 -17.46
CA ILE A 374 -114.22 -108.48 -18.34
C ILE A 374 -115.22 -108.50 -19.57
N LYS A 375 -114.63 -108.66 -20.79
CA LYS A 375 -114.93 -109.45 -22.06
C LYS A 375 -116.37 -109.81 -22.65
N LYS A 376 -116.58 -109.44 -23.94
CA LYS A 376 -116.87 -110.20 -25.25
C LYS A 376 -118.02 -111.25 -25.59
N GLU A 377 -118.26 -111.43 -26.94
CA GLU A 377 -118.95 -112.49 -27.80
C GLU A 377 -120.54 -112.39 -28.02
N MET A 378 -121.33 -112.87 -29.05
CA MET A 378 -121.27 -113.60 -30.39
C MET A 378 -122.55 -113.42 -31.36
N GLU A 379 -122.78 -114.22 -32.47
CA GLU A 379 -123.73 -114.01 -33.66
C GLU A 379 -124.63 -115.23 -34.20
N GLY A 380 -125.64 -115.04 -35.12
CA GLY A 380 -126.10 -116.03 -36.20
C GLY A 380 -127.61 -116.27 -36.69
N VAL A 381 -127.84 -116.63 -38.01
CA VAL A 381 -128.92 -117.47 -38.74
C VAL A 381 -130.44 -117.01 -38.86
N GLU A 382 -131.36 -117.20 -39.88
CA GLU A 382 -131.59 -117.77 -41.29
C GLU A 382 -132.42 -119.12 -41.50
N ARG A 383 -133.24 -119.55 -42.54
CA ARG A 383 -133.91 -119.10 -43.85
C ARG A 383 -135.09 -120.07 -44.38
N ASP A 384 -135.73 -119.79 -45.56
CA ASP A 384 -136.39 -120.67 -46.64
C ASP A 384 -137.91 -121.13 -46.77
N ARG A 385 -138.49 -121.06 -48.02
CA ARG A 385 -139.55 -121.92 -48.72
C ARG A 385 -140.21 -121.24 -49.96
N ASN A 386 -140.48 -121.93 -51.10
CA ASN A 386 -141.20 -121.34 -52.27
C ASN A 386 -141.73 -122.38 -53.32
N LEU A 387 -142.55 -121.96 -54.33
CA LEU A 387 -142.44 -122.40 -55.76
C LEU A 387 -143.56 -121.98 -56.77
N GLN A 388 -144.81 -122.44 -56.60
CA GLN A 388 -145.63 -122.88 -57.76
C GLN A 388 -146.77 -121.93 -58.21
N ILE A 389 -146.68 -121.39 -59.45
CA ILE A 389 -147.50 -120.23 -59.92
C ILE A 389 -147.93 -120.24 -61.43
N LYS A 390 -147.42 -121.15 -62.28
CA LYS A 390 -147.10 -120.81 -63.69
C LYS A 390 -148.14 -120.98 -64.83
N SER A 391 -149.35 -121.51 -64.66
CA SER A 391 -150.21 -121.85 -65.81
C SER A 391 -151.10 -120.72 -66.35
N THR A 392 -151.71 -119.91 -65.48
CA THR A 392 -152.66 -118.83 -65.85
C THR A 392 -152.00 -117.66 -66.58
N GLN A 393 -150.70 -117.47 -66.40
CA GLN A 393 -149.95 -116.27 -66.82
C GLN A 393 -149.99 -116.01 -68.35
N ARG A 394 -150.16 -117.05 -69.19
CA ARG A 394 -149.99 -116.94 -70.65
C ARG A 394 -151.14 -116.25 -71.40
N ALA A 395 -152.32 -116.11 -70.80
CA ALA A 395 -153.45 -115.43 -71.44
C ALA A 395 -153.48 -113.92 -71.16
N GLU A 396 -153.13 -113.50 -69.94
CA GLU A 396 -153.01 -112.07 -69.59
C GLU A 396 -151.88 -111.34 -70.32
N GLN A 397 -150.84 -112.08 -70.72
CA GLN A 397 -149.57 -111.48 -71.11
C GLN A 397 -149.69 -110.61 -72.37
N ARG A 398 -150.46 -111.06 -73.37
CA ARG A 398 -150.62 -110.36 -74.66
C ARG A 398 -151.46 -109.09 -74.60
N THR A 399 -152.34 -108.93 -73.61
CA THR A 399 -153.11 -107.68 -73.43
C THR A 399 -152.35 -106.64 -72.61
N LYS A 400 -151.46 -107.08 -71.70
CA LYS A 400 -150.51 -106.19 -70.99
C LYS A 400 -149.47 -105.59 -71.93
N GLU A 401 -148.91 -106.41 -72.82
CA GLU A 401 -147.86 -106.00 -73.79
C GLU A 401 -148.24 -104.76 -74.63
N THR A 402 -149.52 -104.55 -74.95
CA THR A 402 -149.99 -103.36 -75.68
C THR A 402 -150.25 -102.13 -74.80
N GLU A 403 -150.48 -102.30 -73.50
CA GLU A 403 -150.76 -101.19 -72.58
C GLU A 403 -149.47 -100.60 -71.97
N ASP A 404 -148.49 -101.46 -71.67
CA ASP A 404 -147.22 -101.04 -71.05
C ASP A 404 -146.38 -100.15 -71.98
N VAL A 405 -146.39 -100.39 -73.30
CA VAL A 405 -145.65 -99.58 -74.30
C VAL A 405 -146.10 -98.12 -74.31
N LEU A 406 -147.38 -97.86 -74.09
CA LEU A 406 -147.96 -96.51 -74.14
C LEU A 406 -147.54 -95.68 -72.90
N ARG A 407 -147.57 -96.31 -71.71
CA ARG A 407 -147.15 -95.68 -70.45
C ARG A 407 -145.65 -95.36 -70.41
N GLU A 408 -144.82 -96.15 -71.09
CA GLU A 408 -143.37 -95.93 -71.09
C GLU A 408 -142.96 -94.72 -71.96
N GLN A 409 -143.70 -94.41 -73.03
CA GLN A 409 -143.47 -93.18 -73.82
C GLN A 409 -143.79 -91.90 -73.03
N GLU A 410 -144.89 -91.88 -72.25
CA GLU A 410 -145.25 -90.72 -71.42
C GLU A 410 -144.17 -90.41 -70.37
N ARG A 411 -143.60 -91.45 -69.74
CA ARG A 411 -142.50 -91.34 -68.77
C ARG A 411 -141.25 -90.71 -69.36
N VAL A 412 -140.84 -91.14 -70.55
CA VAL A 412 -139.63 -90.60 -71.23
C VAL A 412 -139.82 -89.11 -71.52
N SER A 413 -141.02 -88.68 -71.95
CA SER A 413 -141.30 -87.26 -72.21
C SER A 413 -141.17 -86.40 -70.94
N HIS A 414 -141.73 -86.86 -69.80
CA HIS A 414 -141.60 -86.13 -68.53
C HIS A 414 -140.15 -86.08 -68.00
N SER A 415 -139.34 -87.13 -68.24
CA SER A 415 -137.92 -87.13 -67.85
C SER A 415 -137.13 -86.03 -68.57
N LEU A 416 -137.31 -85.91 -69.89
CA LEU A 416 -136.58 -84.95 -70.72
C LEU A 416 -136.98 -83.50 -70.42
N GLU A 417 -138.23 -83.23 -70.07
CA GLU A 417 -138.66 -81.90 -69.62
C GLU A 417 -138.03 -81.49 -68.27
N ALA A 418 -137.87 -82.43 -67.34
CA ALA A 418 -137.20 -82.18 -66.06
C ALA A 418 -135.70 -81.86 -66.27
N GLU A 419 -135.01 -82.61 -67.12
CA GLU A 419 -133.61 -82.36 -67.48
C GLU A 419 -133.42 -81.00 -68.18
N MET A 420 -134.28 -80.67 -69.15
CA MET A 420 -134.30 -79.36 -69.81
C MET A 420 -134.44 -78.20 -68.81
N ASN A 421 -135.23 -78.36 -67.75
CA ASN A 421 -135.43 -77.33 -66.75
C ASN A 421 -134.23 -77.21 -65.79
N ASN A 422 -133.61 -78.34 -65.41
CA ASN A 422 -132.38 -78.36 -64.62
C ASN A 422 -131.23 -77.62 -65.33
N TYR A 423 -131.00 -77.88 -66.62
CA TYR A 423 -129.97 -77.17 -67.40
C TYR A 423 -130.23 -75.66 -67.50
N ARG A 424 -131.49 -75.22 -67.58
CA ARG A 424 -131.83 -73.78 -67.54
C ARG A 424 -131.44 -73.12 -66.21
N VAL A 425 -131.69 -73.79 -65.09
CA VAL A 425 -131.27 -73.32 -63.75
C VAL A 425 -129.75 -73.28 -63.63
N GLU A 426 -129.05 -74.28 -64.18
CA GLU A 426 -127.59 -74.37 -64.14
C GLU A 426 -126.88 -73.29 -64.97
N ILE A 427 -127.36 -73.04 -66.20
CA ILE A 427 -126.92 -71.90 -67.02
C ILE A 427 -127.15 -70.56 -66.27
N GLY A 428 -128.25 -70.46 -65.52
CA GLY A 428 -128.54 -69.31 -64.65
C GLY A 428 -127.55 -69.14 -63.49
N LYS A 429 -126.99 -70.22 -62.93
CA LYS A 429 -125.91 -70.17 -61.94
C LYS A 429 -124.59 -69.75 -62.58
N LEU A 430 -124.20 -70.38 -63.69
CA LEU A 430 -122.94 -70.11 -64.38
C LEU A 430 -122.83 -68.65 -64.85
N ARG A 431 -123.91 -68.06 -65.37
CA ARG A 431 -123.93 -66.63 -65.75
C ARG A 431 -123.70 -65.69 -64.56
N LYS A 432 -124.18 -66.03 -63.36
CA LYS A 432 -123.91 -65.22 -62.15
C LYS A 432 -122.44 -65.32 -61.72
N ILE A 433 -121.87 -66.52 -61.79
CA ILE A 433 -120.44 -66.75 -61.46
C ILE A 433 -119.54 -65.97 -62.43
N ILE A 434 -119.82 -66.01 -63.74
CA ILE A 434 -119.07 -65.25 -64.74
C ILE A 434 -119.10 -63.75 -64.43
N TYR A 435 -120.28 -63.18 -64.17
CA TYR A 435 -120.42 -61.75 -63.85
C TYR A 435 -119.70 -61.35 -62.54
N GLN A 436 -119.65 -62.24 -61.54
CA GLN A 436 -118.84 -62.01 -60.33
C GLN A 436 -117.34 -62.01 -60.64
N LEU A 437 -116.85 -63.00 -61.40
CA LEU A 437 -115.43 -63.10 -61.79
C LEU A 437 -114.99 -61.95 -62.70
N GLU A 438 -115.85 -61.46 -63.58
CA GLU A 438 -115.58 -60.27 -64.41
C GLU A 438 -115.43 -59.02 -63.52
N LYS A 439 -116.35 -58.80 -62.58
CA LYS A 439 -116.28 -57.68 -61.62
C LYS A 439 -115.07 -57.77 -60.68
N GLU A 440 -114.69 -58.97 -60.26
CA GLU A 440 -113.47 -59.21 -59.48
C GLU A 440 -112.22 -58.94 -60.31
N ARG A 441 -112.18 -59.35 -61.60
CA ARG A 441 -111.06 -59.05 -62.51
C ARG A 441 -110.89 -57.55 -62.74
N GLU A 442 -111.98 -56.80 -62.90
CA GLU A 442 -111.93 -55.33 -62.98
C GLU A 442 -111.42 -54.71 -61.68
N LYS A 443 -111.97 -55.13 -60.53
CA LYS A 443 -111.53 -54.65 -59.21
C LYS A 443 -110.04 -54.88 -58.97
N TYR A 444 -109.54 -56.10 -59.19
CA TYR A 444 -108.11 -56.41 -59.04
C TYR A 444 -107.25 -55.70 -60.09
N GLY A 445 -107.80 -55.41 -61.28
CA GLY A 445 -107.16 -54.55 -62.28
C GLY A 445 -106.97 -53.11 -61.80
N THR A 446 -107.99 -52.50 -61.18
CA THR A 446 -107.89 -51.18 -60.56
C THR A 446 -106.94 -51.17 -59.38
N GLU A 447 -107.05 -52.13 -58.45
CA GLU A 447 -106.16 -52.24 -57.28
C GLU A 447 -104.69 -52.42 -57.69
N ALA A 448 -104.40 -53.26 -58.69
CA ALA A 448 -103.04 -53.42 -59.22
C ALA A 448 -102.50 -52.15 -59.90
N SER A 449 -103.35 -51.36 -60.54
CA SER A 449 -102.97 -50.07 -61.13
C SER A 449 -102.68 -49.02 -60.05
N GLU A 450 -103.52 -48.92 -59.03
CA GLU A 450 -103.34 -48.02 -57.89
C GLU A 450 -102.07 -48.34 -57.10
N GLN A 451 -101.83 -49.62 -56.79
CA GLN A 451 -100.60 -50.06 -56.11
C GLN A 451 -99.35 -49.81 -56.96
N ARG A 452 -99.43 -49.97 -58.30
CA ARG A 452 -98.33 -49.64 -59.21
C ARG A 452 -98.03 -48.14 -59.23
N ASN A 453 -99.05 -47.29 -59.21
CA ASN A 453 -98.88 -45.83 -59.16
C ASN A 453 -98.33 -45.39 -57.80
N LEU A 454 -98.82 -45.95 -56.70
CA LEU A 454 -98.27 -45.71 -55.35
C LEU A 454 -96.80 -46.15 -55.24
N TYR A 455 -96.43 -47.26 -55.87
CA TYR A 455 -95.03 -47.71 -55.95
C TYR A 455 -94.14 -46.75 -56.76
N GLN A 456 -94.61 -46.22 -57.90
CA GLN A 456 -93.84 -45.22 -58.65
C GLN A 456 -93.69 -43.92 -57.85
N ASN A 457 -94.77 -43.39 -57.25
CA ASN A 457 -94.73 -42.17 -56.45
C ASN A 457 -93.77 -42.30 -55.25
N THR A 458 -93.84 -43.42 -54.51
CA THR A 458 -92.91 -43.66 -53.39
C THR A 458 -91.47 -43.87 -53.85
N LEU A 459 -91.24 -44.46 -55.01
CA LEU A 459 -89.90 -44.58 -55.61
C LEU A 459 -89.35 -43.22 -56.11
N GLU A 460 -90.19 -42.30 -56.53
CA GLU A 460 -89.82 -40.90 -56.82
C GLU A 460 -89.56 -40.11 -55.53
N GLU A 461 -90.35 -40.28 -54.48
CA GLU A 461 -90.04 -39.71 -53.16
C GLU A 461 -88.70 -40.22 -52.64
N VAL A 462 -88.40 -41.51 -52.76
CA VAL A 462 -87.09 -42.08 -52.38
C VAL A 462 -85.95 -41.45 -53.19
N LYS A 463 -86.11 -41.24 -54.51
CA LYS A 463 -85.13 -40.49 -55.33
C LYS A 463 -84.93 -39.06 -54.80
N LEU A 464 -86.01 -38.34 -54.52
CA LEU A 464 -85.95 -36.97 -53.98
C LEU A 464 -85.32 -36.90 -52.58
N ARG A 465 -85.58 -37.90 -51.72
CA ARG A 465 -84.92 -38.02 -50.41
C ARG A 465 -83.43 -38.33 -50.57
N ASN A 466 -83.06 -39.23 -51.47
CA ASN A 466 -81.66 -39.55 -51.76
C ASN A 466 -80.90 -38.35 -52.34
N MET A 467 -81.51 -37.55 -53.21
CA MET A 467 -80.93 -36.29 -53.71
C MET A 467 -80.70 -35.29 -52.56
N ARG A 468 -81.66 -35.11 -51.66
CA ARG A 468 -81.51 -34.24 -50.47
C ARG A 468 -80.43 -34.76 -49.52
N ILE A 469 -80.33 -36.07 -49.33
CA ILE A 469 -79.27 -36.70 -48.52
C ILE A 469 -77.89 -36.44 -49.14
N ALA A 470 -77.74 -36.62 -50.46
CA ALA A 470 -76.49 -36.32 -51.17
C ALA A 470 -76.11 -34.83 -51.09
N GLU A 471 -77.08 -33.92 -51.21
CA GLU A 471 -76.86 -32.48 -51.04
C GLU A 471 -76.45 -32.12 -49.60
N GLN A 472 -77.08 -32.75 -48.60
CA GLN A 472 -76.72 -32.59 -47.18
C GLN A 472 -75.34 -33.18 -46.86
N GLN A 473 -74.98 -34.33 -47.42
CA GLN A 473 -73.65 -34.94 -47.31
C GLN A 473 -72.57 -34.04 -47.96
N LYS A 474 -72.86 -33.46 -49.13
CA LYS A 474 -71.95 -32.48 -49.76
C LYS A 474 -71.77 -31.23 -48.88
N LYS A 475 -72.86 -30.68 -48.35
CA LYS A 475 -72.80 -29.56 -47.40
C LYS A 475 -72.02 -29.93 -46.12
N LEU A 476 -72.20 -31.14 -45.61
CA LEU A 476 -71.49 -31.63 -44.41
C LEU A 476 -69.99 -31.74 -44.67
N THR A 477 -69.56 -32.35 -45.78
CA THR A 477 -68.13 -32.42 -46.17
C THR A 477 -67.53 -31.04 -46.49
N GLU A 478 -68.30 -30.11 -47.06
CA GLU A 478 -67.88 -28.70 -47.20
C GLU A 478 -67.68 -28.01 -45.83
N TRP A 479 -68.52 -28.31 -44.83
CA TRP A 479 -68.38 -27.78 -43.47
C TRP A 479 -67.25 -28.45 -42.68
N GLU A 480 -67.03 -29.76 -42.83
CA GLU A 480 -65.86 -30.47 -42.29
C GLU A 480 -64.55 -29.93 -42.88
N GLY A 481 -64.52 -29.65 -44.19
CA GLY A 481 -63.39 -28.99 -44.85
C GLY A 481 -63.10 -27.61 -44.26
N LYS A 482 -64.13 -26.77 -44.09
CA LYS A 482 -63.99 -25.43 -43.45
C LYS A 482 -63.56 -25.53 -41.99
N LEU A 483 -64.11 -26.48 -41.22
CA LEU A 483 -63.73 -26.71 -39.83
C LEU A 483 -62.25 -27.12 -39.74
N LYS A 484 -61.79 -28.03 -40.60
CA LYS A 484 -60.39 -28.47 -40.64
C LYS A 484 -59.44 -27.35 -41.06
N GLN A 485 -59.85 -26.48 -42.00
CA GLN A 485 -59.10 -25.26 -42.34
C GLN A 485 -59.02 -24.29 -41.16
N GLN A 486 -60.10 -24.06 -40.42
CA GLN A 486 -60.09 -23.20 -39.22
C GLN A 486 -59.28 -23.80 -38.08
N GLN A 487 -59.30 -25.13 -37.89
CA GLN A 487 -58.42 -25.82 -36.94
C GLN A 487 -56.95 -25.61 -37.30
N GLN A 488 -56.57 -25.81 -38.57
CA GLN A 488 -55.19 -25.61 -39.02
C GLN A 488 -54.73 -24.13 -38.90
N LEU A 489 -55.62 -23.17 -39.18
CA LEU A 489 -55.35 -21.74 -38.96
C LEU A 489 -55.16 -21.42 -37.47
N TYR A 490 -56.01 -21.97 -36.60
CA TYR A 490 -55.88 -21.82 -35.15
C TYR A 490 -54.60 -22.47 -34.60
N GLU A 491 -54.21 -23.63 -35.12
CA GLU A 491 -52.95 -24.29 -34.78
C GLU A 491 -51.73 -23.49 -35.24
N SER A 492 -51.76 -22.88 -36.43
CA SER A 492 -50.73 -21.92 -36.87
C SER A 492 -50.64 -20.74 -35.91
N VAL A 493 -51.75 -20.00 -35.69
CA VAL A 493 -51.77 -18.82 -34.81
C VAL A 493 -51.35 -19.19 -33.37
N ARG A 494 -51.68 -20.38 -32.89
CA ARG A 494 -51.21 -20.89 -31.59
C ARG A 494 -49.71 -21.19 -31.58
N SER A 495 -49.17 -21.76 -32.66
CA SER A 495 -47.73 -21.97 -32.86
C SER A 495 -46.99 -20.63 -32.92
N ASP A 496 -47.46 -19.70 -33.74
CA ASP A 496 -46.89 -18.37 -33.93
C ASP A 496 -46.90 -17.58 -32.60
N ARG A 497 -48.02 -17.59 -31.87
CA ARG A 497 -48.12 -17.01 -30.52
C ARG A 497 -47.12 -17.65 -29.54
N ASN A 498 -46.93 -18.97 -29.59
CA ASN A 498 -45.96 -19.65 -28.72
C ASN A 498 -44.51 -19.30 -29.11
N LEU A 499 -44.22 -19.17 -30.42
CA LEU A 499 -42.93 -18.73 -30.94
C LEU A 499 -42.62 -17.29 -30.50
N TYR A 500 -43.54 -16.34 -30.71
CA TYR A 500 -43.37 -14.96 -30.25
C TYR A 500 -43.28 -14.88 -28.72
N SER A 501 -44.02 -15.71 -27.97
CA SER A 501 -43.88 -15.78 -26.51
C SER A 501 -42.51 -16.30 -26.08
N LYS A 502 -41.90 -17.24 -26.82
CA LYS A 502 -40.54 -17.73 -26.55
C LYS A 502 -39.51 -16.66 -26.88
N ASN A 503 -39.59 -16.06 -28.07
CA ASN A 503 -38.68 -15.01 -28.52
C ASN A 503 -38.74 -13.76 -27.60
N LEU A 504 -39.93 -13.46 -27.04
CA LEU A 504 -40.10 -12.39 -26.06
C LEU A 504 -39.40 -12.69 -24.72
N ILE A 505 -39.43 -13.94 -24.25
CA ILE A 505 -38.70 -14.37 -23.05
C ILE A 505 -37.19 -14.32 -23.32
N GLU A 506 -36.73 -14.84 -24.45
CA GLU A 506 -35.32 -14.81 -24.84
C GLU A 506 -34.78 -13.36 -24.93
N ALA A 507 -35.53 -12.45 -25.56
CA ALA A 507 -35.19 -11.03 -25.59
C ALA A 507 -35.24 -10.36 -24.20
N GLN A 508 -36.13 -10.79 -23.30
CA GLN A 508 -36.18 -10.29 -21.92
C GLN A 508 -34.96 -10.77 -21.10
N ASP A 509 -34.53 -12.01 -21.28
CA ASP A 509 -33.32 -12.56 -20.65
C ASP A 509 -32.04 -11.92 -21.22
N GLU A 510 -31.95 -11.69 -22.52
CA GLU A 510 -30.87 -10.89 -23.14
C GLU A 510 -30.82 -9.46 -22.56
N ILE A 511 -31.96 -8.78 -22.46
CA ILE A 511 -32.06 -7.46 -21.84
C ILE A 511 -31.66 -7.51 -20.36
N ALA A 512 -32.00 -8.59 -19.63
CA ALA A 512 -31.60 -8.78 -18.24
C ALA A 512 -30.09 -9.03 -18.11
N GLU A 513 -29.47 -9.80 -19.01
CA GLU A 513 -28.03 -10.03 -19.04
C GLU A 513 -27.26 -8.75 -19.43
N MET A 514 -27.74 -8.01 -20.43
CA MET A 514 -27.17 -6.72 -20.81
C MET A 514 -27.28 -5.68 -19.67
N LYS A 515 -28.36 -5.70 -18.89
CA LYS A 515 -28.48 -4.90 -17.64
C LYS A 515 -27.48 -5.34 -16.56
N ARG A 516 -27.15 -6.64 -16.45
CA ARG A 516 -26.08 -7.13 -15.55
C ARG A 516 -24.71 -6.66 -16.04
N LYS A 517 -24.40 -6.84 -17.33
CA LYS A 517 -23.15 -6.38 -17.97
C LYS A 517 -22.96 -4.87 -17.81
N PHE A 518 -24.01 -4.07 -18.03
CA PHE A 518 -23.99 -2.63 -17.82
C PHE A 518 -23.69 -2.25 -16.36
N LYS A 519 -24.32 -2.92 -15.37
CA LYS A 519 -24.02 -2.69 -13.95
C LYS A 519 -22.57 -3.03 -13.60
N ILE A 520 -22.03 -4.14 -14.10
CA ILE A 520 -20.64 -4.54 -13.89
C ILE A 520 -19.68 -3.50 -14.50
N MET A 521 -19.94 -3.07 -15.74
CA MET A 521 -19.11 -2.07 -16.41
C MET A 521 -19.22 -0.68 -15.77
N THR A 522 -20.39 -0.31 -15.26
CA THR A 522 -20.57 0.91 -14.45
C THR A 522 -19.72 0.85 -13.19
N HIS A 523 -19.74 -0.27 -12.47
CA HIS A 523 -18.93 -0.43 -11.26
C HIS A 523 -17.42 -0.47 -11.57
N GLN A 524 -17.01 -1.03 -12.71
CA GLN A 524 -15.62 -0.92 -13.18
C GLN A 524 -15.23 0.52 -13.50
N VAL A 525 -16.14 1.33 -14.07
CA VAL A 525 -15.92 2.77 -14.28
C VAL A 525 -15.82 3.52 -12.95
N GLU A 526 -16.68 3.23 -11.96
CA GLU A 526 -16.57 3.79 -10.60
C GLU A 526 -15.21 3.42 -9.95
N GLN A 527 -14.81 2.15 -9.99
CA GLN A 527 -13.50 1.69 -9.48
C GLN A 527 -12.31 2.38 -10.18
N LEU A 528 -12.37 2.54 -11.51
CA LEU A 528 -11.32 3.24 -12.26
C LEU A 528 -11.28 4.74 -11.95
N GLN A 529 -12.44 5.38 -11.67
CA GLN A 529 -12.49 6.77 -11.20
C GLN A 529 -11.91 6.91 -9.78
N GLU A 530 -12.17 5.97 -8.88
CA GLU A 530 -11.54 5.92 -7.55
C GLU A 530 -10.02 5.69 -7.66
N GLU A 531 -9.55 4.78 -8.53
CA GLU A 531 -8.11 4.61 -8.81
C GLU A 531 -7.45 5.87 -9.38
N ILE A 532 -8.10 6.56 -10.32
CA ILE A 532 -7.59 7.81 -10.91
C ILE A 532 -7.49 8.88 -9.83
N THR A 533 -8.56 9.13 -9.07
CA THR A 533 -8.52 10.14 -8.00
C THR A 533 -7.54 9.78 -6.88
N ALA A 534 -7.32 8.49 -6.58
CA ALA A 534 -6.27 8.06 -5.66
C ALA A 534 -4.85 8.35 -6.21
N LYS A 535 -4.62 8.13 -7.50
CA LYS A 535 -3.36 8.44 -8.20
C LYS A 535 -3.12 9.95 -8.30
N ASP A 536 -4.14 10.75 -8.59
CA ASP A 536 -4.07 12.21 -8.60
C ASP A 536 -3.71 12.77 -7.21
N ASN A 537 -4.35 12.25 -6.15
CA ASN A 537 -4.01 12.60 -4.77
C ASN A 537 -2.57 12.19 -4.40
N ALA A 538 -2.03 11.12 -4.99
CA ALA A 538 -0.63 10.73 -4.82
C ALA A 538 0.34 11.65 -5.60
N LEU A 539 -0.01 12.03 -6.83
CA LEU A 539 0.75 12.99 -7.65
C LEU A 539 0.82 14.37 -6.99
N VAL A 540 -0.29 14.87 -6.44
CA VAL A 540 -0.33 16.14 -5.69
C VAL A 540 0.59 16.07 -4.46
N LYS A 541 0.59 14.96 -3.71
CA LYS A 541 1.53 14.75 -2.59
C LYS A 541 2.99 14.76 -3.08
N GLN A 542 3.31 14.01 -4.13
CA GLN A 542 4.65 13.99 -4.70
C GLN A 542 5.10 15.36 -5.21
N HIS A 543 4.19 16.18 -5.77
CA HIS A 543 4.50 17.55 -6.15
C HIS A 543 4.85 18.44 -4.94
N PHE A 544 4.14 18.31 -3.81
CA PHE A 544 4.47 19.03 -2.58
C PHE A 544 5.77 18.53 -1.93
N ASP A 545 6.01 17.22 -1.93
CA ASP A 545 7.28 16.63 -1.46
C ASP A 545 8.47 17.07 -2.32
N LEU A 546 8.32 17.07 -3.66
CA LEU A 546 9.33 17.54 -4.60
C LEU A 546 9.61 19.04 -4.40
N GLN A 547 8.58 19.89 -4.28
CA GLN A 547 8.79 21.31 -4.01
C GLN A 547 9.45 21.55 -2.63
N ARG A 548 9.20 20.69 -1.64
CA ARG A 548 9.91 20.74 -0.34
C ARG A 548 11.38 20.35 -0.49
N ILE A 549 11.68 19.33 -1.30
CA ILE A 549 13.05 18.88 -1.59
C ILE A 549 13.81 19.95 -2.39
N GLU A 550 13.19 20.61 -3.38
CA GLU A 550 13.79 21.71 -4.13
C GLU A 550 14.14 22.89 -3.23
N LYS A 551 13.19 23.33 -2.37
CA LYS A 551 13.46 24.39 -1.37
C LYS A 551 14.53 23.98 -0.34
N GLY A 552 14.67 22.69 -0.06
CA GLY A 552 15.79 22.15 0.74
C GLY A 552 17.13 22.28 0.02
N LYS A 553 17.19 21.78 -1.22
CA LYS A 553 18.35 21.85 -2.13
C LYS A 553 18.82 23.29 -2.40
N GLU A 554 17.89 24.24 -2.50
CA GLU A 554 18.23 25.67 -2.61
C GLU A 554 18.91 26.20 -1.34
N ARG A 555 18.39 25.85 -0.15
CA ARG A 555 19.01 26.21 1.13
C ARG A 555 20.40 25.62 1.27
N GLU A 556 20.56 24.30 1.05
CA GLU A 556 21.86 23.62 1.09
C GLU A 556 22.84 24.21 0.08
N LYS A 557 22.38 24.60 -1.11
CA LYS A 557 23.22 25.28 -2.11
C LYS A 557 23.65 26.67 -1.61
N HIS A 558 22.73 27.47 -1.05
CA HIS A 558 23.07 28.76 -0.47
C HIS A 558 24.04 28.66 0.71
N GLU A 559 23.90 27.63 1.56
CA GLU A 559 24.86 27.33 2.62
C GLU A 559 26.21 26.87 2.07
N SER A 560 26.24 25.98 1.06
CA SER A 560 27.46 25.56 0.37
C SER A 560 28.22 26.74 -0.25
N ASP A 561 27.50 27.68 -0.87
CA ASP A 561 28.05 28.89 -1.48
C ASP A 561 28.43 29.97 -0.43
N ARG A 562 27.85 29.92 0.79
CA ARG A 562 28.30 30.72 1.96
C ARG A 562 29.59 30.14 2.53
N THR A 563 29.64 28.83 2.77
CA THR A 563 30.81 28.12 3.32
C THR A 563 32.00 28.18 2.35
N ARG A 564 31.79 28.09 1.04
CA ARG A 564 32.86 28.33 0.04
C ARG A 564 33.39 29.77 0.03
N ARG A 565 32.55 30.77 0.32
CA ARG A 565 33.02 32.16 0.49
C ARG A 565 33.83 32.35 1.77
N LEU A 566 33.42 31.71 2.87
CA LEU A 566 34.17 31.71 4.13
C LEU A 566 35.52 30.98 3.99
N LEU A 567 35.56 29.84 3.29
CA LEU A 567 36.80 29.14 2.97
C LEU A 567 37.76 30.03 2.19
N ARG A 568 37.34 30.62 1.06
CA ARG A 568 38.18 31.53 0.27
C ARG A 568 38.71 32.72 1.08
N ALA A 569 37.87 33.33 1.94
CA ALA A 569 38.29 34.42 2.81
C ALA A 569 39.36 33.96 3.83
N ASN A 570 39.23 32.74 4.37
CA ASN A 570 40.24 32.15 5.25
C ASN A 570 41.52 31.80 4.48
N ASP A 571 41.42 31.26 3.26
CA ASP A 571 42.57 30.95 2.40
C ASP A 571 43.37 32.23 2.06
N GLU A 572 42.68 33.34 1.79
CA GLU A 572 43.32 34.66 1.61
C GLU A 572 44.00 35.19 2.87
N ILE A 573 43.44 34.91 4.06
CA ILE A 573 44.05 35.27 5.35
C ILE A 573 45.30 34.41 5.61
N ILE A 574 45.22 33.11 5.34
CA ILE A 574 46.36 32.18 5.45
C ILE A 574 47.48 32.60 4.51
N GLN A 575 47.20 32.92 3.24
CA GLN A 575 48.23 33.41 2.31
C GLN A 575 48.90 34.71 2.77
N LYS A 576 48.14 35.63 3.37
CA LYS A 576 48.70 36.86 3.98
C LYS A 576 49.60 36.51 5.17
N GLN A 577 49.14 35.66 6.09
CA GLN A 577 49.93 35.19 7.24
C GLN A 577 51.19 34.43 6.82
N ASP A 578 51.12 33.54 5.82
CA ASP A 578 52.30 32.84 5.28
C ASP A 578 53.30 33.81 4.65
N SER A 579 52.85 34.91 4.05
CA SER A 579 53.73 35.94 3.50
C SER A 579 54.40 36.76 4.62
N GLU A 580 53.67 37.05 5.70
CA GLU A 580 54.17 37.74 6.89
C GLU A 580 55.17 36.88 7.66
N ILE A 581 54.88 35.58 7.86
CA ILE A 581 55.81 34.59 8.42
C ILE A 581 57.08 34.49 7.58
N ARG A 582 56.99 34.50 6.24
CA ARG A 582 58.17 34.52 5.36
C ARG A 582 58.99 35.81 5.50
N ASN A 583 58.34 36.96 5.62
CA ASN A 583 59.02 38.25 5.83
C ASN A 583 59.72 38.29 7.20
N LEU A 584 59.04 37.86 8.27
CA LEU A 584 59.60 37.77 9.62
C LEU A 584 60.76 36.77 9.68
N ALA A 585 60.64 35.60 9.04
CA ALA A 585 61.73 34.61 8.97
C ALA A 585 62.94 35.10 8.15
N ALA A 586 62.74 36.00 7.18
CA ALA A 586 63.84 36.67 6.47
C ALA A 586 64.48 37.78 7.33
N MET A 587 63.69 38.51 8.13
CA MET A 587 64.20 39.52 9.06
C MET A 587 65.01 38.90 10.20
N ILE A 588 64.53 37.79 10.79
CA ILE A 588 65.26 37.04 11.83
C ILE A 588 66.64 36.61 11.33
N ARG A 589 66.74 36.04 10.12
CA ARG A 589 68.05 35.66 9.54
C ARG A 589 69.00 36.84 9.37
N ARG A 590 68.49 38.01 8.96
CA ARG A 590 69.33 39.23 8.89
C ARG A 590 69.84 39.65 10.26
N LEU A 591 69.00 39.60 11.28
CA LEU A 591 69.39 39.92 12.66
C LEU A 591 70.38 38.90 13.23
N ASP A 592 70.24 37.61 12.90
CA ASP A 592 71.21 36.55 13.24
C ASP A 592 72.56 36.76 12.53
N ASP A 593 72.54 37.12 11.24
CA ASP A 593 73.73 37.45 10.45
C ASP A 593 74.44 38.72 10.97
N GLU A 594 73.67 39.78 11.28
CA GLU A 594 74.17 41.02 11.89
C GLU A 594 74.77 40.78 13.28
N ALA A 595 74.12 39.99 14.13
CA ALA A 595 74.66 39.59 15.43
C ALA A 595 75.92 38.72 15.30
N SER A 596 76.00 37.87 14.26
CA SER A 596 77.18 37.07 13.91
C SER A 596 78.35 37.93 13.43
N VAL A 597 78.10 39.09 12.81
CA VAL A 597 79.12 40.10 12.47
C VAL A 597 79.56 40.87 13.71
N GLN A 598 78.61 41.45 14.46
CA GLN A 598 78.91 42.22 15.69
C GLN A 598 79.68 41.39 16.71
N LYS A 599 79.39 40.09 16.84
CA LYS A 599 80.17 39.20 17.70
C LYS A 599 81.63 39.07 17.24
N LYS A 600 81.90 38.96 15.94
CA LYS A 600 83.28 38.90 15.41
C LYS A 600 84.04 40.20 15.65
N GLU A 601 83.37 41.34 15.53
CA GLU A 601 83.94 42.66 15.85
C GLU A 601 84.25 42.78 17.35
N TYR A 602 83.33 42.34 18.22
CA TYR A 602 83.58 42.26 19.66
C TYR A 602 84.75 41.32 20.00
N ASP A 603 84.79 40.12 19.42
CA ASP A 603 85.87 39.16 19.63
C ASP A 603 87.22 39.73 19.12
N GLN A 604 87.24 40.52 18.03
CA GLN A 604 88.43 41.25 17.59
C GLN A 604 88.88 42.31 18.61
N VAL A 605 87.97 43.18 19.08
CA VAL A 605 88.27 44.21 20.09
C VAL A 605 88.76 43.59 21.41
N VAL A 606 88.24 42.41 21.80
CA VAL A 606 88.75 41.65 22.95
C VAL A 606 90.18 41.17 22.72
N ASN A 607 90.50 40.63 21.53
CA ASN A 607 91.86 40.22 21.20
C ASN A 607 92.83 41.42 21.17
N GLU A 608 92.43 42.57 20.60
CA GLU A 608 93.22 43.81 20.61
C GLU A 608 93.47 44.31 22.03
N ARG A 609 92.44 44.34 22.88
CA ARG A 609 92.53 44.67 24.31
C ARG A 609 93.55 43.77 25.03
N ASP A 610 93.54 42.47 24.77
CA ASP A 610 94.40 41.52 25.47
C ASP A 610 95.85 41.55 24.96
N ILE A 611 96.05 41.84 23.67
CA ILE A 611 97.37 42.17 23.11
C ILE A 611 97.91 43.46 23.74
N LEU A 612 97.11 44.53 23.78
CA LEU A 612 97.50 45.81 24.38
C LEU A 612 97.76 45.69 25.88
N GLY A 613 96.93 44.96 26.62
CA GLY A 613 97.13 44.65 28.04
C GLY A 613 98.44 43.90 28.28
N THR A 614 98.74 42.89 27.45
CA THR A 614 100.01 42.16 27.50
C THR A 614 101.21 43.05 27.21
N GLN A 615 101.09 43.99 26.25
CA GLN A 615 102.14 44.97 25.97
C GLN A 615 102.33 45.95 27.15
N LEU A 616 101.23 46.43 27.74
CA LEU A 616 101.25 47.41 28.83
C LEU A 616 101.87 46.80 30.11
N ILE A 617 101.57 45.53 30.42
CA ILE A 617 102.25 44.78 31.48
C ILE A 617 103.76 44.74 31.23
N ARG A 618 104.21 44.32 30.04
CA ARG A 618 105.65 44.28 29.69
C ARG A 618 106.32 45.65 29.79
N ARG A 619 105.64 46.73 29.40
CA ARG A 619 106.16 48.10 29.55
C ARG A 619 106.24 48.55 31.00
N ASN A 620 105.32 48.12 31.87
CA ASN A 620 105.42 48.35 33.31
C ASN A 620 106.58 47.56 33.93
N ASP A 621 106.82 46.33 33.51
CA ASP A 621 107.97 45.52 33.94
C ASP A 621 109.30 46.16 33.51
N GLU A 622 109.39 46.61 32.25
CA GLU A 622 110.53 47.39 31.74
C GLU A 622 110.75 48.68 32.55
N LEU A 623 109.69 49.43 32.85
CA LEU A 623 109.77 50.64 33.67
C LEU A 623 110.23 50.33 35.10
N ALA A 624 109.74 49.27 35.73
CA ALA A 624 110.17 48.85 37.06
C ALA A 624 111.66 48.47 37.09
N LEU A 625 112.13 47.72 36.08
CA LEU A 625 113.55 47.41 35.90
C LEU A 625 114.40 48.67 35.71
N VAL A 626 113.92 49.67 34.97
CA VAL A 626 114.59 50.96 34.82
C VAL A 626 114.61 51.74 36.14
N TYR A 627 113.51 51.78 36.90
CA TYR A 627 113.48 52.47 38.20
C TYR A 627 114.44 51.86 39.22
N GLU A 628 114.51 50.53 39.35
CA GLU A 628 115.50 49.89 40.23
C GLU A 628 116.93 50.11 39.72
N LYS A 629 117.17 50.09 38.39
CA LYS A 629 118.48 50.44 37.83
C LYS A 629 118.90 51.88 38.15
N VAL A 630 117.99 52.84 38.03
CA VAL A 630 118.23 54.25 38.41
C VAL A 630 118.53 54.34 39.90
N LYS A 631 117.71 53.71 40.76
CA LYS A 631 117.89 53.68 42.22
C LYS A 631 119.24 53.09 42.65
N ILE A 632 119.67 51.99 42.04
CA ILE A 632 121.01 51.40 42.24
C ILE A 632 122.11 52.36 41.79
N GLN A 633 121.96 53.01 40.63
CA GLN A 633 122.93 54.00 40.15
C GLN A 633 123.00 55.25 41.04
N THR A 634 121.88 55.76 41.54
CA THR A 634 121.84 56.89 42.49
C THR A 634 122.53 56.54 43.80
N ALA A 635 122.23 55.38 44.40
CA ALA A 635 122.89 54.91 45.62
C ALA A 635 124.41 54.74 45.41
N THR A 636 124.82 54.18 44.27
CA THR A 636 126.24 54.04 43.89
C THR A 636 126.93 55.40 43.74
N LEU A 637 126.26 56.38 43.14
CA LEU A 637 126.79 57.73 42.92
C LEU A 637 126.85 58.53 44.23
N GLU A 638 125.91 58.34 45.15
CA GLU A 638 125.93 58.92 46.50
C GLU A 638 127.07 58.30 47.36
N GLN A 639 127.31 57.00 47.23
CA GLN A 639 128.47 56.33 47.83
C GLN A 639 129.80 56.85 47.23
N GLY A 640 129.87 57.04 45.91
CA GLY A 640 131.03 57.64 45.25
C GLY A 640 131.26 59.10 45.68
N LYS A 641 130.20 59.90 45.81
CA LYS A 641 130.21 61.29 46.30
C LYS A 641 130.67 61.40 47.74
N THR A 642 130.24 60.51 48.62
CA THR A 642 130.71 60.49 50.03
C THR A 642 132.18 60.07 50.13
N GLN A 643 132.63 59.06 49.36
CA GLN A 643 134.04 58.69 49.27
C GLN A 643 134.91 59.82 48.69
N TYR A 644 134.45 60.50 47.63
CA TYR A 644 135.14 61.65 47.04
C TYR A 644 135.26 62.82 48.04
N ASN A 645 134.19 63.13 48.77
CA ASN A 645 134.21 64.16 49.81
C ASN A 645 135.19 63.83 50.94
N ALA A 646 135.30 62.56 51.35
CA ALA A 646 136.31 62.12 52.30
C ALA A 646 137.74 62.34 51.75
N ARG A 647 138.01 61.98 50.50
CA ARG A 647 139.32 62.25 49.86
C ARG A 647 139.61 63.75 49.70
N MET A 648 138.60 64.59 49.49
CA MET A 648 138.76 66.04 49.50
C MET A 648 139.04 66.61 50.91
N GLN A 649 138.55 65.96 51.97
CA GLN A 649 138.95 66.25 53.35
C GLN A 649 140.39 65.80 53.62
N ASP A 650 140.80 64.60 53.20
CA ASP A 650 142.19 64.13 53.28
C ASP A 650 143.15 65.13 52.62
N VAL A 651 142.86 65.55 51.38
CA VAL A 651 143.65 66.55 50.65
C VAL A 651 143.67 67.90 51.35
N ARG A 652 142.57 68.32 52.00
CA ARG A 652 142.53 69.56 52.80
C ARG A 652 143.39 69.46 54.06
N LEU A 653 143.37 68.33 54.75
CA LEU A 653 144.20 68.05 55.93
C LEU A 653 145.69 67.97 55.56
N LEU A 654 146.03 67.31 54.46
CA LEU A 654 147.41 67.28 53.93
C LEU A 654 147.89 68.67 53.53
N ARG A 655 147.05 69.49 52.88
CA ARG A 655 147.38 70.89 52.56
C ARG A 655 147.59 71.77 53.80
N LEU A 656 146.88 71.51 54.89
CA LEU A 656 147.14 72.15 56.19
C LEU A 656 148.49 71.68 56.74
N LYS A 657 148.71 70.36 56.83
CA LYS A 657 149.97 69.77 57.30
C LYS A 657 151.20 70.29 56.56
N CYS A 658 151.11 70.47 55.23
CA CYS A 658 152.17 71.10 54.43
C CYS A 658 152.41 72.58 54.80
N LYS A 659 151.37 73.36 55.09
CA LYS A 659 151.51 74.75 55.56
C LYS A 659 152.15 74.82 56.94
N ASP A 660 151.76 73.92 57.84
CA ASP A 660 152.31 73.85 59.20
C ASP A 660 153.82 73.50 59.15
N LEU A 661 154.20 72.46 58.39
CA LEU A 661 155.60 72.10 58.14
C LEU A 661 156.40 73.24 57.47
N THR A 662 155.77 74.00 56.56
CA THR A 662 156.40 75.18 55.93
C THR A 662 156.63 76.30 56.96
N ARG A 663 155.70 76.47 57.91
CA ARG A 663 155.84 77.44 59.01
C ARG A 663 156.92 77.03 60.00
N GLU A 664 156.98 75.76 60.37
CA GLU A 664 158.05 75.19 61.21
C GLU A 664 159.43 75.39 60.57
N LEU A 665 159.57 75.10 59.27
CA LEU A 665 160.81 75.29 58.52
C LEU A 665 161.23 76.78 58.45
N ASN A 666 160.27 77.69 58.27
CA ASN A 666 160.55 79.13 58.26
C ASN A 666 160.95 79.65 59.65
N LEU A 667 160.32 79.16 60.73
CA LEU A 667 160.71 79.49 62.11
C LEU A 667 162.13 79.00 62.42
N ALA A 668 162.46 77.76 62.04
CA ALA A 668 163.80 77.20 62.20
C ALA A 668 164.88 78.01 61.44
N ARG A 669 164.55 78.52 60.23
CA ARG A 669 165.44 79.44 59.50
C ARG A 669 165.64 80.76 60.24
N SER A 670 164.57 81.42 60.68
CA SER A 670 164.69 82.70 61.41
C SER A 670 165.46 82.60 62.74
N GLY A 671 165.50 81.42 63.37
CA GLY A 671 166.35 81.16 64.53
C GLY A 671 167.84 81.03 64.19
N SER A 672 168.18 80.64 62.95
CA SER A 672 169.58 80.56 62.49
C SER A 672 170.21 81.94 62.38
N ASP A 673 169.50 82.90 61.77
CA ASP A 673 170.03 84.23 61.44
C ASP A 673 170.38 85.05 62.70
N GLN A 674 169.68 84.83 63.82
CA GLN A 674 169.94 85.50 65.10
C GLN A 674 171.25 85.05 65.79
N THR A 675 171.83 83.93 65.36
CA THR A 675 172.98 83.30 66.06
C THR A 675 174.26 84.13 66.00
N ASP A 676 174.47 84.92 64.95
CA ASP A 676 175.71 85.70 64.76
C ASP A 676 175.67 87.09 65.39
N ASP A 677 174.50 87.68 65.61
CA ASP A 677 174.37 88.93 66.36
C ASP A 677 174.48 88.71 67.87
N MET A 678 173.93 87.61 68.42
CA MET A 678 174.14 87.25 69.83
C MET A 678 175.63 87.07 70.19
N LYS A 679 176.47 86.58 69.24
CA LYS A 679 177.93 86.50 69.44
C LYS A 679 178.59 87.88 69.57
N ARG A 680 178.02 88.91 68.96
CA ARG A 680 178.50 90.30 69.04
C ARG A 680 178.07 90.95 70.35
N GLU A 681 176.81 90.76 70.75
CA GLU A 681 176.30 91.26 72.04
C GLU A 681 177.08 90.71 73.24
N VAL A 682 177.43 89.41 73.26
CA VAL A 682 178.22 88.81 74.35
C VAL A 682 179.56 89.53 74.59
N ILE A 683 180.22 90.02 73.53
CA ILE A 683 181.50 90.74 73.64
C ILE A 683 181.30 92.17 74.17
N VAL A 684 180.18 92.81 73.84
CA VAL A 684 179.80 94.15 74.35
C VAL A 684 179.39 94.06 75.82
N LEU A 685 178.49 93.15 76.16
CA LEU A 685 177.96 92.94 77.52
C LEU A 685 179.06 92.55 78.52
N GLN A 686 180.13 91.85 78.09
CA GLN A 686 181.29 91.59 78.95
C GLN A 686 182.09 92.86 79.34
N LYS A 687 182.11 93.90 78.49
CA LYS A 687 182.68 95.21 78.85
C LYS A 687 181.75 95.99 79.77
N GLU A 688 180.46 96.04 79.44
CA GLU A 688 179.46 96.83 80.18
C GLU A 688 179.21 96.27 81.59
N LEU A 689 179.20 94.94 81.76
CA LEU A 689 179.09 94.28 83.07
C LEU A 689 180.23 94.67 84.04
N LEU A 690 181.41 95.04 83.52
CA LEU A 690 182.51 95.52 84.35
C LEU A 690 182.28 96.96 84.85
N GLN A 691 181.63 97.80 84.03
CA GLN A 691 181.30 99.19 84.37
C GLN A 691 180.06 99.27 85.29
N GLU A 692 179.03 98.47 85.02
CA GLU A 692 177.82 98.45 85.85
C GLU A 692 178.08 97.83 87.24
N LYS A 693 179.04 96.91 87.40
CA LYS A 693 179.45 96.43 88.73
C LYS A 693 180.06 97.53 89.63
N THR A 694 180.69 98.56 89.07
CA THR A 694 181.10 99.76 89.83
C THR A 694 179.97 100.76 90.06
N LYS A 695 178.92 100.74 89.24
CA LYS A 695 177.81 101.71 89.24
C LYS A 695 176.64 101.29 90.12
N VAL A 696 176.24 100.02 90.05
CA VAL A 696 175.20 99.41 90.92
C VAL A 696 175.56 99.59 92.40
N LYS A 697 176.85 99.55 92.76
CA LYS A 697 177.29 99.77 94.15
C LYS A 697 177.07 101.21 94.66
N ALA A 698 176.79 102.17 93.78
CA ALA A 698 176.45 103.56 94.14
C ALA A 698 174.95 103.87 93.95
N LEU A 699 174.24 103.12 93.09
CA LEU A 699 172.83 103.34 92.79
C LEU A 699 171.87 102.47 93.62
N SER A 700 172.38 101.46 94.36
CA SER A 700 171.56 100.67 95.30
C SER A 700 171.16 101.42 96.58
N GLU A 701 171.63 102.65 96.80
CA GLU A 701 171.30 103.46 97.98
C GLU A 701 170.15 104.45 97.74
N GLU A 702 169.67 104.63 96.50
CA GLU A 702 168.58 105.56 96.18
C GLU A 702 167.33 104.87 95.58
N LEU A 703 166.26 104.80 96.42
CA LEU A 703 164.84 104.58 96.07
C LEU A 703 164.51 103.24 95.35
N GLU A 704 163.83 102.25 95.93
CA GLU A 704 162.69 102.21 96.88
C GLU A 704 161.35 102.83 96.40
N ASN A 705 160.65 102.11 95.49
CA ASN A 705 159.16 101.94 95.41
C ASN A 705 158.25 103.10 94.86
N PRO A 706 156.93 102.89 94.52
CA PRO A 706 156.18 101.69 94.02
C PRO A 706 154.91 101.88 93.06
N LEU A 707 154.35 100.74 92.54
CA LEU A 707 152.88 100.31 92.44
C LEU A 707 151.82 100.59 91.29
N ASN A 708 150.95 99.56 91.02
CA ASN A 708 149.51 99.50 90.51
C ASN A 708 149.14 99.60 88.97
N VAL A 709 148.00 99.12 88.36
CA VAL A 709 146.83 98.18 88.64
C VAL A 709 146.04 97.71 87.33
N HIS A 710 144.73 97.27 87.36
CA HIS A 710 143.95 96.58 86.27
C HIS A 710 142.43 97.02 86.05
N ARG A 711 141.63 96.41 85.11
CA ARG A 711 140.13 96.56 84.94
C ARG A 711 139.35 95.38 84.23
N TRP A 712 137.99 95.34 84.25
CA TRP A 712 137.02 94.23 83.91
C TRP A 712 136.12 94.44 82.62
N ARG A 713 134.98 93.79 82.25
CA ARG A 713 133.87 92.96 82.89
C ARG A 713 133.03 92.08 81.86
N LYS A 714 131.79 91.60 82.19
CA LYS A 714 130.83 90.73 81.39
C LYS A 714 129.31 91.08 81.69
N LEU A 715 128.28 90.52 81.01
CA LEU A 715 126.81 90.91 81.10
C LEU A 715 125.74 89.79 80.83
N GLU A 716 124.42 90.06 81.05
CA GLU A 716 123.23 89.14 81.08
C GLU A 716 121.88 89.73 80.51
N GLY A 717 120.76 88.97 80.44
CA GLY A 717 119.38 89.42 80.06
C GLY A 717 118.25 88.35 80.13
N SER A 718 116.93 88.72 80.07
CA SER A 718 115.73 87.81 80.21
C SER A 718 114.42 88.41 79.61
N ASP A 719 113.35 87.60 79.37
CA ASP A 719 112.07 88.02 78.73
C ASP A 719 110.83 87.10 79.09
N PRO A 720 109.53 87.51 78.92
CA PRO A 720 108.34 86.82 79.50
C PRO A 720 107.22 86.32 78.52
N ALA A 721 106.05 85.95 79.08
CA ALA A 721 104.69 85.85 78.48
C ALA A 721 104.19 84.52 77.83
N THR A 722 103.90 83.49 78.64
CA THR A 722 103.19 82.25 78.21
C THR A 722 101.65 82.37 78.09
N TYR A 723 101.01 83.39 78.67
CA TYR A 723 99.55 83.45 78.84
C TYR A 723 98.77 83.65 77.52
N GLU A 724 99.28 84.48 76.60
CA GLU A 724 98.61 84.77 75.32
C GLU A 724 98.44 83.53 74.42
N MET A 725 99.41 82.61 74.48
CA MET A 725 99.39 81.36 73.72
C MET A 725 98.18 80.49 74.10
N ILE A 726 97.83 80.46 75.39
CA ILE A 726 96.75 79.63 75.94
C ILE A 726 95.38 80.13 75.45
N GLN A 727 95.16 81.45 75.43
CA GLN A 727 93.90 82.03 74.91
C GLN A 727 93.71 81.76 73.41
N LYS A 728 94.79 81.81 72.62
CA LYS A 728 94.79 81.45 71.19
C LYS A 728 94.39 79.99 70.97
N ILE A 729 94.88 79.07 71.78
CA ILE A 729 94.54 77.64 71.68
C ILE A 729 93.03 77.42 71.95
N GLN A 730 92.48 78.00 73.02
CA GLN A 730 91.07 77.81 73.38
C GLN A 730 90.09 78.39 72.34
N THR A 731 90.41 79.53 71.72
CA THR A 731 89.58 80.12 70.66
C THR A 731 89.61 79.28 69.37
N LEU A 732 90.76 78.69 69.02
CA LEU A 732 90.87 77.76 67.90
C LEU A 732 90.11 76.45 68.15
N GLN A 733 90.19 75.88 69.36
CA GLN A 733 89.45 74.66 69.73
C GLN A 733 87.93 74.84 69.60
N LYS A 734 87.36 75.96 70.08
CA LYS A 734 85.92 76.24 69.90
C LYS A 734 85.52 76.37 68.43
N ARG A 735 86.37 76.97 67.59
CA ARG A 735 86.14 77.05 66.13
C ARG A 735 86.23 75.70 65.43
N LEU A 736 87.12 74.82 65.90
CA LEU A 736 87.26 73.47 65.36
C LEU A 736 86.02 72.61 65.66
N ILE A 737 85.54 72.62 66.92
CA ILE A 737 84.35 71.88 67.36
C ILE A 737 83.12 72.27 66.51
N SER A 738 82.85 73.57 66.40
CA SER A 738 81.73 74.09 65.59
C SER A 738 81.83 73.71 64.10
N LYS A 739 83.05 73.57 63.55
CA LYS A 739 83.22 73.09 62.16
C LYS A 739 83.13 71.57 62.03
N THR A 740 83.49 70.79 63.04
CA THR A 740 83.21 69.35 63.03
C THR A 740 81.73 69.05 63.17
N GLU A 741 80.98 69.85 63.94
CA GLU A 741 79.51 69.75 64.04
C GLU A 741 78.85 70.06 62.68
N GLU A 742 79.21 71.16 62.01
CA GLU A 742 78.67 71.49 60.68
C GLU A 742 79.02 70.43 59.61
N CYS A 743 80.18 69.76 59.70
CA CYS A 743 80.48 68.62 58.81
C CYS A 743 79.57 67.42 59.10
N VAL A 744 79.37 67.04 60.37
CA VAL A 744 78.49 65.92 60.74
C VAL A 744 77.04 66.17 60.30
N GLU A 745 76.53 67.41 60.41
CA GLU A 745 75.21 67.77 59.87
C GLU A 745 75.14 67.63 58.34
N ARG A 746 76.20 67.99 57.62
CA ARG A 746 76.29 67.85 56.15
C ARG A 746 76.36 66.39 55.72
N ASP A 747 77.16 65.58 56.41
CA ASP A 747 77.29 64.14 56.12
C ASP A 747 75.97 63.40 56.39
N LEU A 748 75.24 63.78 57.43
CA LEU A 748 73.93 63.21 57.75
C LEU A 748 72.88 63.60 56.70
N LEU A 749 72.90 64.85 56.22
CA LEU A 749 72.10 65.29 55.07
C LEU A 749 72.45 64.54 53.78
N ILE A 750 73.74 64.26 53.52
CA ILE A 750 74.17 63.48 52.36
C ILE A 750 73.62 62.05 52.47
N ALA A 751 73.76 61.39 53.62
CA ALA A 751 73.24 60.05 53.85
C ALA A 751 71.70 59.95 53.65
N GLU A 752 70.94 60.97 54.09
CA GLU A 752 69.50 61.05 53.81
C GLU A 752 69.22 61.20 52.31
N LYS A 753 69.96 62.04 51.58
CA LYS A 753 69.77 62.21 50.13
C LYS A 753 70.19 60.99 49.32
N GLU A 754 71.27 60.31 49.70
CA GLU A 754 71.69 59.05 49.07
C GLU A 754 70.67 57.93 49.30
N LYS A 755 70.13 57.82 50.53
CA LYS A 755 69.02 56.90 50.82
C LYS A 755 67.79 57.22 49.98
N LEU A 756 67.36 58.49 49.93
CA LEU A 756 66.20 58.92 49.14
C LEU A 756 66.43 58.67 47.63
N TYR A 757 67.65 58.87 47.14
CA TYR A 757 68.05 58.59 45.76
C TYR A 757 68.04 57.09 45.44
N LEU A 758 68.50 56.24 46.36
CA LEU A 758 68.40 54.78 46.23
C LEU A 758 66.94 54.29 46.27
N GLU A 759 66.11 54.86 47.14
CA GLU A 759 64.67 54.56 47.19
C GLU A 759 63.97 54.99 45.89
N LEU A 760 64.22 56.21 45.41
CA LEU A 760 63.71 56.69 44.11
C LEU A 760 64.21 55.83 42.94
N LYS A 761 65.50 55.46 42.91
CA LYS A 761 66.07 54.59 41.87
C LYS A 761 65.45 53.19 41.89
N ASN A 762 65.19 52.64 43.07
CA ASN A 762 64.50 51.35 43.23
C ASN A 762 63.00 51.42 42.87
N ILE A 763 62.35 52.57 43.06
CA ILE A 763 60.97 52.81 42.58
C ILE A 763 60.96 52.94 41.05
N LEU A 764 61.88 53.71 40.46
CA LEU A 764 61.98 53.89 39.02
C LEU A 764 62.30 52.56 38.30
N ALA A 765 63.22 51.76 38.84
CA ALA A 765 63.53 50.41 38.34
C ALA A 765 62.41 49.37 38.56
N ARG A 766 61.35 49.72 39.31
CA ARG A 766 60.13 48.92 39.50
C ARG A 766 58.93 49.44 38.71
N GLN A 767 59.01 50.63 38.12
CA GLN A 767 57.99 51.11 37.20
C GLN A 767 58.25 50.52 35.80
N PRO A 768 57.25 49.88 35.16
CA PRO A 768 57.37 49.51 33.76
C PRO A 768 57.54 50.78 32.93
N GLY A 769 58.50 50.76 31.98
CA GLY A 769 58.68 51.86 31.03
C GLY A 769 57.41 52.09 30.17
N PRO A 770 57.27 53.24 29.49
CA PRO A 770 56.04 53.60 28.78
C PRO A 770 55.50 52.50 27.85
N GLU A 771 56.38 51.88 27.07
CA GLU A 771 56.05 50.76 26.17
C GLU A 771 55.54 49.52 26.93
N VAL A 772 56.12 49.21 28.10
CA VAL A 772 55.72 48.07 28.93
C VAL A 772 54.39 48.35 29.65
N ALA A 773 54.12 49.60 30.01
CA ALA A 773 52.82 50.03 30.54
C ALA A 773 51.72 49.97 29.47
N GLU A 774 52.03 50.37 28.23
CA GLU A 774 51.12 50.27 27.08
C GLU A 774 50.86 48.81 26.68
N GLN A 775 51.91 47.98 26.62
CA GLN A 775 51.78 46.52 26.47
C GLN A 775 50.95 45.90 27.59
N LEU A 776 51.13 46.30 28.85
CA LEU A 776 50.28 45.85 29.96
C LEU A 776 48.81 46.24 29.79
N SER A 777 48.52 47.42 29.23
CA SER A 777 47.16 47.85 28.89
C SER A 777 46.56 46.95 27.79
N ILE A 778 47.31 46.69 26.72
CA ILE A 778 46.92 45.79 25.61
C ILE A 778 46.72 44.35 26.10
N TYR A 779 47.59 43.85 26.98
CA TYR A 779 47.46 42.52 27.60
C TYR A 779 46.29 42.46 28.58
N GLN A 780 45.98 43.51 29.33
CA GLN A 780 44.74 43.56 30.13
C GLN A 780 43.49 43.59 29.27
N GLY A 781 43.49 44.30 28.13
CA GLY A 781 42.41 44.30 27.15
C GLY A 781 42.18 42.89 26.58
N THR A 782 43.21 42.30 25.97
CA THR A 782 43.12 40.94 25.41
C THR A 782 42.83 39.87 26.46
N LEU A 783 43.30 40.01 27.71
CA LEU A 783 42.92 39.11 28.82
C LEU A 783 41.43 39.26 29.20
N ARG A 784 40.88 40.48 29.20
CA ARG A 784 39.43 40.71 29.42
C ARG A 784 38.60 40.09 28.30
N ASP A 785 39.01 40.25 27.03
CA ASP A 785 38.31 39.67 25.90
C ASP A 785 38.44 38.14 25.85
N LYS A 786 39.61 37.58 26.17
CA LYS A 786 39.78 36.12 26.33
C LYS A 786 38.98 35.58 27.52
N THR A 787 38.86 36.34 28.61
CA THR A 787 37.95 36.00 29.72
C THR A 787 36.48 36.04 29.29
N ARG A 788 36.09 36.98 28.43
CA ARG A 788 34.74 37.07 27.85
C ARG A 788 34.46 35.90 26.90
N GLN A 789 35.42 35.52 26.05
CA GLN A 789 35.36 34.33 25.19
C GLN A 789 35.29 33.04 26.01
N MET A 790 36.08 32.91 27.09
CA MET A 790 35.98 31.76 28.01
C MET A 790 34.63 31.71 28.73
N LYS A 791 34.04 32.84 29.12
CA LYS A 791 32.68 32.87 29.70
C LYS A 791 31.61 32.47 28.69
N ALA A 792 31.73 32.89 27.43
CA ALA A 792 30.85 32.43 26.35
C ALA A 792 30.98 30.91 26.14
N MET A 793 32.19 30.41 25.89
CA MET A 793 32.44 28.96 25.73
C MET A 793 32.06 28.15 26.98
N ALA A 794 32.17 28.68 28.20
CA ALA A 794 31.68 28.02 29.41
C ALA A 794 30.14 27.96 29.48
N SER A 795 29.44 29.00 28.99
CA SER A 795 27.98 28.97 28.87
C SER A 795 27.50 28.01 27.78
N GLU A 796 28.18 27.96 26.63
CA GLU A 796 27.96 26.98 25.56
C GLU A 796 28.23 25.55 26.06
N LEU A 797 29.36 25.31 26.74
CA LEU A 797 29.69 24.02 27.36
C LEU A 797 28.64 23.59 28.38
N ASN A 798 28.07 24.52 29.15
CA ASN A 798 26.98 24.22 30.09
C ASN A 798 25.65 23.94 29.37
N MET A 799 25.35 24.61 28.25
CA MET A 799 24.22 24.28 27.38
C MET A 799 24.38 22.88 26.78
N TYR A 800 25.55 22.54 26.24
CA TYR A 800 25.83 21.20 25.72
C TYR A 800 25.78 20.13 26.81
N LYS A 801 26.25 20.42 28.04
CA LYS A 801 26.06 19.52 29.20
C LYS A 801 24.58 19.33 29.56
N ALA A 802 23.75 20.38 29.46
CA ALA A 802 22.32 20.26 29.66
C ALA A 802 21.67 19.36 28.59
N GLN A 803 21.99 19.56 27.31
CA GLN A 803 21.52 18.71 26.20
C GLN A 803 21.99 17.25 26.34
N VAL A 804 23.24 17.01 26.76
CA VAL A 804 23.75 15.66 27.03
C VAL A 804 23.04 15.00 28.21
N ASN A 805 22.68 15.76 29.25
CA ASN A 805 21.87 15.25 30.35
C ASN A 805 20.41 14.98 29.94
N GLU A 806 19.83 15.81 29.07
CA GLU A 806 18.49 15.64 28.51
C GLU A 806 18.42 14.39 27.63
N HIS A 807 19.32 14.24 26.65
CA HIS A 807 19.41 13.03 25.84
C HIS A 807 19.75 11.79 26.67
N ARG A 808 20.55 11.90 27.74
CA ARG A 808 20.76 10.80 28.68
C ARG A 808 19.46 10.43 29.42
N TYR A 809 18.66 11.41 29.83
CA TYR A 809 17.35 11.17 30.43
C TYR A 809 16.38 10.52 29.42
N GLU A 810 16.38 10.94 28.15
CA GLU A 810 15.62 10.29 27.08
C GLU A 810 16.07 8.84 26.85
N ILE A 811 17.38 8.58 26.79
CA ILE A 811 17.94 7.23 26.68
C ILE A 811 17.54 6.37 27.89
N GLU A 812 17.58 6.91 29.11
CA GLU A 812 17.10 6.21 30.31
C GLU A 812 15.58 5.97 30.26
N ARG A 813 14.78 6.92 29.75
CA ARG A 813 13.32 6.77 29.59
C ARG A 813 13.00 5.68 28.57
N LEU A 814 13.58 5.73 27.37
CA LEU A 814 13.47 4.71 26.32
C LEU A 814 14.00 3.35 26.79
N THR A 815 15.04 3.31 27.62
CA THR A 815 15.54 2.07 28.23
C THR A 815 14.55 1.50 29.24
N ARG A 816 13.88 2.33 30.05
CA ARG A 816 12.80 1.90 30.97
C ARG A 816 11.57 1.43 30.19
N GLU A 817 11.15 2.13 29.14
CA GLU A 817 10.10 1.71 28.22
C GLU A 817 10.42 0.35 27.57
N LEU A 818 11.66 0.16 27.08
CA LEU A 818 12.14 -1.11 26.53
C LEU A 818 12.19 -2.22 27.60
N GLN A 819 12.56 -1.91 28.84
CA GLN A 819 12.55 -2.85 29.96
C GLN A 819 11.13 -3.21 30.39
N GLU A 820 10.16 -2.28 30.33
CA GLU A 820 8.75 -2.58 30.53
C GLU A 820 8.17 -3.45 29.42
N VAL A 821 8.45 -3.15 28.14
CA VAL A 821 8.05 -4.00 27.02
C VAL A 821 8.66 -5.40 27.15
N LYS A 822 9.94 -5.51 27.52
CA LYS A 822 10.57 -6.80 27.83
C LYS A 822 9.92 -7.47 29.04
N ARG A 823 9.62 -6.76 30.13
CA ARG A 823 8.93 -7.32 31.31
C ARG A 823 7.55 -7.84 30.92
N ARG A 824 6.73 -7.08 30.19
CA ARG A 824 5.40 -7.52 29.70
C ARG A 824 5.52 -8.73 28.78
N TYR A 825 6.52 -8.77 27.90
CA TYR A 825 6.81 -9.94 27.04
C TYR A 825 7.22 -11.18 27.86
N TYR A 826 8.12 -11.02 28.84
CA TYR A 826 8.53 -12.12 29.72
C TYR A 826 7.42 -12.53 30.71
N GLU A 827 6.55 -11.63 31.14
CA GLU A 827 5.34 -11.97 31.93
C GLU A 827 4.32 -12.72 31.08
N HIS A 828 4.11 -12.33 29.81
CA HIS A 828 3.26 -13.06 28.88
C HIS A 828 3.82 -14.46 28.59
N ARG A 829 5.13 -14.55 28.30
CA ARG A 829 5.83 -15.82 28.11
C ARG A 829 5.86 -16.67 29.40
N ARG A 830 5.99 -16.06 30.58
CA ARG A 830 5.92 -16.77 31.87
C ARG A 830 4.50 -17.19 32.22
N ARG A 831 3.45 -16.49 31.76
CA ARG A 831 2.06 -16.97 31.84
C ARG A 831 1.83 -18.14 30.89
N GLN A 832 2.41 -18.14 29.69
CA GLN A 832 2.40 -19.32 28.81
C GLN A 832 3.14 -20.49 29.46
N GLN A 833 4.35 -20.28 29.99
CA GLN A 833 5.10 -21.34 30.66
C GLN A 833 4.41 -21.81 31.95
N LEU A 834 3.82 -20.94 32.77
CA LEU A 834 3.04 -21.35 33.94
C LEU A 834 1.72 -22.03 33.59
N ALA A 835 1.17 -21.81 32.39
CA ALA A 835 0.06 -22.61 31.88
C ALA A 835 0.52 -24.02 31.48
N GLN A 836 1.69 -24.14 30.84
CA GLN A 836 2.30 -25.44 30.49
C GLN A 836 2.76 -26.20 31.75
N ASP A 837 3.44 -25.54 32.69
CA ASP A 837 3.88 -26.12 33.97
C ASP A 837 2.67 -26.53 34.86
N ALA A 838 1.48 -25.94 34.62
CA ALA A 838 0.23 -26.34 35.27
C ALA A 838 -0.47 -27.54 34.58
N GLU A 839 -0.10 -27.87 33.34
CA GLU A 839 -0.43 -29.15 32.70
C GLU A 839 0.53 -30.27 33.17
N ASP A 840 1.71 -29.92 33.71
CA ASP A 840 2.84 -30.83 33.90
C ASP A 840 3.28 -31.07 35.37
N GLN A 841 2.37 -30.89 36.36
CA GLN A 841 2.57 -31.42 37.72
C GLN A 841 1.62 -32.60 38.05
N PRO A 842 2.16 -33.80 38.36
CA PRO A 842 1.36 -35.01 38.54
C PRO A 842 0.84 -35.22 39.96
N LEU A 843 -0.42 -35.64 40.06
CA LEU A 843 -0.95 -36.37 41.22
C LEU A 843 -1.09 -37.87 40.88
N PRO A 844 -0.96 -38.79 41.86
CA PRO A 844 -0.17 -39.99 41.61
C PRO A 844 -1.01 -41.23 41.30
N GLY A 845 -0.59 -42.01 40.28
CA GLY A 845 -0.85 -43.46 40.27
C GLY A 845 -1.12 -44.12 38.92
N ARG A 846 -0.07 -44.45 38.15
CA ARG A 846 -0.10 -45.66 37.29
C ARG A 846 1.28 -46.19 36.84
N ALA A 847 2.13 -46.52 37.81
CA ALA A 847 3.38 -47.26 37.58
C ALA A 847 3.19 -48.73 37.09
N GLN A 848 1.99 -49.14 36.68
CA GLN A 848 1.64 -50.53 36.35
C GLN A 848 1.53 -50.81 34.84
N ALA A 849 1.27 -49.81 33.98
CA ALA A 849 1.14 -50.03 32.54
C ALA A 849 2.51 -50.22 31.82
N ARG A 850 3.60 -49.75 32.42
CA ARG A 850 4.96 -49.81 31.83
C ARG A 850 5.63 -51.20 31.91
N SER A 851 4.98 -52.17 32.58
CA SER A 851 5.51 -53.51 32.83
C SER A 851 5.08 -54.55 31.77
N GLN A 852 3.84 -54.46 31.25
CA GLN A 852 3.27 -55.51 30.41
C GLN A 852 3.70 -55.50 28.94
N LEU A 853 4.37 -54.45 28.46
CA LEU A 853 5.00 -54.42 27.13
C LEU A 853 6.50 -54.80 27.13
N ALA A 854 7.11 -54.97 28.30
CA ALA A 854 8.47 -55.54 28.43
C ALA A 854 8.46 -57.08 28.45
N ALA A 855 7.33 -57.69 28.83
CA ALA A 855 7.15 -59.15 28.88
C ALA A 855 6.87 -59.80 27.50
N ALA A 856 6.97 -59.05 26.41
CA ALA A 856 7.03 -59.57 25.03
C ALA A 856 8.49 -59.89 24.59
N GLN A 857 9.43 -60.01 25.53
CA GLN A 857 10.70 -60.68 25.29
C GLN A 857 10.48 -62.18 25.03
N GLY A 858 11.29 -62.75 24.13
CA GLY A 858 11.81 -64.11 24.34
C GLY A 858 11.14 -65.29 23.62
N SER A 859 11.20 -65.31 22.29
CA SER A 859 11.41 -66.58 21.56
C SER A 859 12.44 -66.36 20.45
N SER A 860 13.35 -67.31 20.24
CA SER A 860 14.63 -67.09 19.54
C SER A 860 14.74 -67.77 18.16
N THR A 861 15.84 -67.46 17.46
CA THR A 861 16.42 -68.14 16.28
C THR A 861 15.85 -67.84 14.87
N ARG A 862 16.54 -66.93 14.16
CA ARG A 862 17.15 -67.22 12.83
C ARG A 862 18.32 -66.25 12.51
N PHE A 863 18.96 -66.45 11.36
CA PHE A 863 20.33 -66.00 11.02
C PHE A 863 20.45 -64.58 10.42
N THR A 864 21.61 -63.94 10.63
CA THR A 864 22.33 -62.91 9.81
C THR A 864 21.55 -61.72 9.18
N GLY A 865 21.96 -60.45 9.34
CA GLY A 865 23.17 -59.87 9.97
C GLY A 865 23.02 -58.37 10.29
N GLY A 866 24.01 -57.76 10.94
CA GLY A 866 23.93 -56.39 11.53
C GLY A 866 24.51 -55.25 10.66
N GLY A 867 24.64 -54.02 11.18
CA GLY A 867 24.28 -53.51 12.52
C GLY A 867 24.84 -52.10 12.80
N PHE A 868 24.71 -51.62 14.06
CA PHE A 868 25.20 -50.33 14.61
C PHE A 868 24.51 -49.03 14.12
N ALA A 869 24.51 -47.90 14.85
CA ALA A 869 24.50 -47.67 16.32
C ALA A 869 24.28 -46.19 16.72
N ILE A 870 23.61 -45.99 17.87
CA ILE A 870 23.87 -44.97 18.92
C ILE A 870 23.72 -43.46 18.60
N LYS A 871 22.80 -42.85 19.38
CA LYS A 871 22.60 -41.41 19.71
C LYS A 871 22.20 -40.48 18.57
#